data_AF-A0AAD1WQD4-F1
#
_entry.id   AF-A0AAD1WQD4-F1
#
_cell.length_a   1.000
_cell.length_b   1.000
_cell.length_c   1.000
_cell.angle_alpha   90.00
_cell.angle_beta   90.00
_cell.angle_gamma   90.00
#
_symmetry.space_group_name_H-M   'P 1'
#
loop_
_entity.id
_entity.type
_entity.pdbx_description
1 polymer ?
#
loop_
_entity_poly.entity_id
_entity_poly.type
_entity_poly.pdbx_seq_one_letter_code
_entity_poly.pdbx_strand_id
1 'polypeptide(L)'
;MQNPVCLIENRQRNELVVRHEGLQILNNINQPLVVVAIVGKYRTGKSYLMNYLAGRRKGFPLGSTIQSKTKGIWMWCVPHPSKPEHTLVLLDTEGLGDVEKGDSVNDAWIFCLAVLLSSNFVFNSVGTIDQPVLIHICYVTELTKRIRLKSSSDDTSTEFRKIFPTFTWCVRDLCLEMVHDGEEITPDEYLRNSLRFKQDNSKNAEDYNRPRKCILEYFHSHKCFVFERPASTRNLRRLEELQDSDLEEEFVEQTRVFYEYIIKNGSVKTIAEGKQVTGKMLGNLAVSYVETIQSGSVICMENAVLAMAEIENAAALKNAIAKYLAEMGQHAKRFPTETHEAFLRLHQMSEKNAIQVFLQCSFKDENQKHQHQLRDTLQIKMEYYFKENVKKSETVCRITLENLCKFMEVKLSRGQYMRPGGHQQFVADKEWIQEEFSKKSGKEMKATEVLQDFLNQKKDVEVAILQVDYTLKENEKKIAEQQAEKEAAERAMENFQKEREEMRKLMKEQQRNYEQHEKMLIEKLRHENQKAIQENERILKQMFQERQKGADIAAMTFSVFYSRRLLVYKRLLVVFNQIKRKQENSHVYREDMGCMECAMNHYGEICMQEKEENKGGRELTINQDALQILTDITQPLVIVAIIGKYRTGKSYLLNILAGCKKGFPLGSTIQAKTKGIWMWCVPHPTKPGHTLVLLDTEGLGDVEKEDSKNDAWIFCLAVLLSSNLVFNSVGTIDQQAMEQLHYVTELTNRIKLKLSQKEDQSAEFKRFFPSFIWCIRDFCLVLEHNDMEITADEYLMNSLKCKEGNKNQIQSYNLPRKCIIQYFHSHKCFVFDRPTSGKKIYRLDELEDSELDKDFLSHIETFRNYIFSEGRVKTLPGGQLVNGNCLANLVTLYVKEIQKGSVLCVENAVITLAKIENAKAMKYAITNYETKMREHVKTFPTETQKEFIILHEECENRAIELFLQFSFNDVNEKHLQELKVLLGKQQQRFSQCNEEASEDRCNKLLDKLRRETQSKRDNSIKYNQFQEEKKKIVEEYNKQPGKGVKAHDVLDKFLIEMDKMEALILQSDQTISEHEKKLAAEKAEAEAAVSKRKVMEEETKNLQESMEEQKKCHEEHLKMLLEKMEEYKRKLTEEDEWMDQQRLKEHEDLVKAGFLSQTDDLKKPTEDLQRDKTENMEVVLDNKTEEEKN
;
A
#
# COMPACT_ATOMS: atom_id res chain seq x y z
N MET A 1 35.74 -1.88 10.14
CA MET A 1 35.62 -3.06 9.24
C MET A 1 35.73 -2.61 7.79
N GLN A 2 36.19 -3.47 6.87
CA GLN A 2 36.24 -3.13 5.43
C GLN A 2 34.88 -3.31 4.72
N ASN A 3 34.13 -4.36 5.04
CA ASN A 3 32.82 -4.68 4.45
C ASN A 3 31.80 -4.97 5.58
N PRO A 4 30.49 -4.81 5.32
CA PRO A 4 29.44 -5.25 6.24
C PRO A 4 29.34 -6.78 6.31
N VAL A 5 28.80 -7.29 7.40
CA VAL A 5 28.55 -8.74 7.61
C VAL A 5 27.13 -8.96 8.13
N CYS A 6 26.57 -10.13 7.87
CA CYS A 6 25.28 -10.51 8.44
C CYS A 6 25.41 -10.74 9.96
N LEU A 7 24.61 -10.04 10.77
CA LEU A 7 24.57 -10.20 12.23
C LEU A 7 23.48 -11.20 12.63
N ILE A 8 22.27 -11.03 12.10
CA ILE A 8 21.12 -11.92 12.32
C ILE A 8 20.64 -12.37 10.96
N GLU A 9 20.66 -13.67 10.67
CA GLU A 9 20.21 -14.27 9.43
C GLU A 9 18.74 -14.71 9.55
N ASN A 10 17.96 -14.50 8.50
CA ASN A 10 16.59 -15.01 8.38
C ASN A 10 16.59 -16.22 7.43
N ARG A 11 16.52 -17.44 7.98
CA ARG A 11 16.66 -18.71 7.23
C ARG A 11 15.33 -19.21 6.65
N GLN A 12 15.42 -20.15 5.70
CA GLN A 12 14.25 -20.87 5.18
C GLN A 12 13.46 -21.52 6.34
N ARG A 13 12.12 -21.38 6.34
CA ARG A 13 11.18 -21.68 7.44
C ARG A 13 11.04 -20.62 8.54
N ASN A 14 11.44 -19.38 8.29
CA ASN A 14 11.24 -18.23 9.18
C ASN A 14 11.97 -18.33 10.54
N GLU A 15 13.18 -18.87 10.54
CA GLU A 15 14.02 -18.92 11.75
C GLU A 15 15.06 -17.79 11.73
N LEU A 16 15.04 -16.94 12.76
CA LEU A 16 16.08 -15.92 12.98
C LEU A 16 17.26 -16.55 13.72
N VAL A 17 18.49 -16.38 13.23
CA VAL A 17 19.70 -16.97 13.81
C VAL A 17 20.83 -15.94 13.87
N VAL A 18 21.49 -15.78 15.02
CA VAL A 18 22.67 -14.92 15.13
C VAL A 18 23.89 -15.58 14.47
N ARG A 19 24.61 -14.85 13.62
CA ARG A 19 25.79 -15.35 12.91
C ARG A 19 27.04 -15.21 13.77
N HIS A 20 27.80 -16.30 13.86
CA HIS A 20 29.02 -16.35 14.68
C HIS A 20 30.09 -15.33 14.25
N GLU A 21 30.26 -15.11 12.94
CA GLU A 21 31.18 -14.11 12.40
C GLU A 21 30.87 -12.70 12.92
N GLY A 22 29.60 -12.30 12.91
CA GLY A 22 29.19 -11.01 13.43
C GLY A 22 29.44 -10.88 14.94
N LEU A 23 29.17 -11.94 15.71
CA LEU A 23 29.45 -11.96 17.15
C LEU A 23 30.95 -11.85 17.46
N GLN A 24 31.81 -12.53 16.72
CA GLN A 24 33.26 -12.44 16.92
C GLN A 24 33.77 -11.01 16.73
N ILE A 25 33.25 -10.30 15.72
CA ILE A 25 33.61 -8.90 15.47
C ILE A 25 33.14 -8.01 16.62
N LEU A 26 31.88 -8.17 17.06
CA LEU A 26 31.33 -7.39 18.18
C LEU A 26 32.10 -7.62 19.48
N ASN A 27 32.49 -8.87 19.77
CA ASN A 27 33.26 -9.23 20.98
C ASN A 27 34.62 -8.53 21.07
N ASN A 28 35.18 -8.09 19.95
CA ASN A 28 36.46 -7.38 19.91
C ASN A 28 36.33 -5.85 20.05
N ILE A 29 35.11 -5.30 20.11
CA ILE A 29 34.87 -3.86 20.21
C ILE A 29 34.53 -3.50 21.66
N ASN A 30 35.51 -2.94 22.38
CA ASN A 30 35.37 -2.50 23.78
C ASN A 30 34.91 -1.03 23.92
N GLN A 31 34.82 -0.29 22.82
CA GLN A 31 34.39 1.11 22.81
C GLN A 31 32.86 1.22 22.96
N PRO A 32 32.34 2.31 23.54
CA PRO A 32 30.92 2.63 23.51
C PRO A 32 30.39 2.76 22.08
N LEU A 33 29.16 2.29 21.86
CA LEU A 33 28.55 2.23 20.54
C LEU A 33 27.51 3.32 20.32
N VAL A 34 27.55 3.97 19.16
CA VAL A 34 26.40 4.66 18.57
C VAL A 34 25.82 3.72 17.53
N VAL A 35 24.60 3.23 17.75
CA VAL A 35 23.96 2.24 16.89
C VAL A 35 22.84 2.89 16.08
N VAL A 36 22.95 2.90 14.77
CA VAL A 36 21.94 3.41 13.83
C VAL A 36 21.35 2.23 13.09
N ALA A 37 20.05 1.97 13.26
CA ALA A 37 19.34 0.96 12.48
C ALA A 37 18.41 1.61 11.46
N ILE A 38 18.38 1.09 10.24
CA ILE A 38 17.45 1.53 9.21
C ILE A 38 16.46 0.42 8.88
N VAL A 39 15.17 0.75 8.92
CA VAL A 39 14.07 -0.17 8.61
C VAL A 39 13.14 0.47 7.61
N GLY A 40 12.58 -0.33 6.72
CA GLY A 40 11.67 0.13 5.68
C GLY A 40 11.42 -0.96 4.66
N LYS A 41 10.52 -0.68 3.73
CA LYS A 41 10.20 -1.64 2.66
C LYS A 41 11.44 -2.06 1.85
N TYR A 42 11.38 -3.21 1.21
CA TYR A 42 12.41 -3.60 0.24
C TYR A 42 12.47 -2.57 -0.91
N ARG A 43 13.66 -2.42 -1.51
CA ARG A 43 13.92 -1.49 -2.64
C ARG A 43 13.66 0.00 -2.39
N THR A 44 13.71 0.45 -1.14
CA THR A 44 13.56 1.87 -0.78
C THR A 44 14.87 2.65 -0.60
N GLY A 45 16.02 2.06 -1.00
CA GLY A 45 17.32 2.72 -0.91
C GLY A 45 17.94 2.80 0.51
N LYS A 46 17.56 1.88 1.42
CA LYS A 46 18.10 1.79 2.79
C LYS A 46 19.63 1.64 2.82
N SER A 47 20.12 0.63 2.12
CA SER A 47 21.54 0.28 2.04
C SER A 47 22.39 1.44 1.49
N TYR A 48 21.83 2.27 0.60
CA TYR A 48 22.51 3.48 0.10
C TYR A 48 22.75 4.50 1.23
N LEU A 49 21.72 4.82 2.03
CA LEU A 49 21.86 5.74 3.16
C LEU A 49 22.85 5.20 4.21
N MET A 50 22.87 3.88 4.42
CA MET A 50 23.82 3.26 5.35
C MET A 50 25.25 3.28 4.83
N ASN A 51 25.46 3.08 3.52
CA ASN A 51 26.77 3.26 2.91
C ASN A 51 27.26 4.70 3.07
N TYR A 52 26.38 5.67 2.79
CA TYR A 52 26.69 7.09 2.96
C TYR A 52 27.07 7.43 4.42
N LEU A 53 26.32 6.92 5.42
CA LEU A 53 26.67 7.07 6.84
C LEU A 53 28.01 6.43 7.21
N ALA A 54 28.41 5.35 6.55
CA ALA A 54 29.71 4.73 6.74
C ALA A 54 30.86 5.57 6.15
N GLY A 55 30.55 6.65 5.41
CA GLY A 55 31.51 7.44 4.66
C GLY A 55 32.10 6.67 3.48
N ARG A 56 31.35 5.71 2.93
CA ARG A 56 31.82 4.83 1.83
C ARG A 56 30.73 4.65 0.79
N ARG A 57 31.13 4.43 -0.46
CA ARG A 57 30.18 4.22 -1.56
C ARG A 57 29.76 2.75 -1.72
N LYS A 58 30.71 1.84 -1.51
CA LYS A 58 30.52 0.40 -1.55
C LYS A 58 30.55 -0.18 -0.14
N GLY A 59 29.63 -1.07 0.15
CA GLY A 59 29.42 -1.63 1.49
C GLY A 59 28.27 -2.61 1.50
N PHE A 60 27.13 -2.19 2.04
CA PHE A 60 25.88 -2.96 1.96
C PHE A 60 25.47 -3.08 0.49
N PRO A 61 25.15 -4.29 0.01
CA PRO A 61 24.91 -4.53 -1.41
C PRO A 61 23.64 -3.79 -1.88
N LEU A 62 23.76 -2.97 -2.91
CA LEU A 62 22.61 -2.38 -3.59
C LEU A 62 22.04 -3.42 -4.56
N GLY A 63 20.71 -3.56 -4.61
CA GLY A 63 20.07 -4.48 -5.57
C GLY A 63 19.24 -3.75 -6.60
N SER A 64 19.51 -4.05 -7.87
CA SER A 64 18.92 -3.46 -9.08
C SER A 64 17.82 -4.33 -9.71
N THR A 65 17.72 -5.61 -9.35
CA THR A 65 16.71 -6.57 -9.85
C THR A 65 15.45 -6.59 -8.99
N ILE A 66 14.42 -7.35 -9.36
CA ILE A 66 13.19 -7.51 -8.55
C ILE A 66 13.39 -8.33 -7.25
N GLN A 67 14.43 -9.18 -7.17
CA GLN A 67 14.69 -10.07 -6.03
C GLN A 67 15.42 -9.37 -4.86
N SER A 68 14.89 -9.43 -3.64
CA SER A 68 15.54 -8.74 -2.50
C SER A 68 16.92 -9.33 -2.14
N LYS A 69 17.93 -8.45 -1.97
CA LYS A 69 19.32 -8.85 -1.68
C LYS A 69 19.62 -9.01 -0.18
N THR A 70 19.16 -8.10 0.67
CA THR A 70 19.41 -8.14 2.11
C THR A 70 18.39 -9.06 2.80
N LYS A 71 18.86 -10.15 3.41
CA LYS A 71 18.08 -11.05 4.27
C LYS A 71 18.62 -10.99 5.70
N GLY A 72 17.75 -10.86 6.70
CA GLY A 72 18.09 -10.63 8.10
C GLY A 72 18.50 -9.19 8.45
N ILE A 73 19.37 -9.03 9.45
CA ILE A 73 19.94 -7.75 9.89
C ILE A 73 21.46 -7.81 9.66
N TRP A 74 21.97 -6.92 8.83
CA TRP A 74 23.39 -6.79 8.53
C TRP A 74 24.00 -5.66 9.33
N MET A 75 25.25 -5.81 9.75
CA MET A 75 25.96 -4.79 10.51
C MET A 75 27.23 -4.32 9.82
N TRP A 76 27.57 -3.05 10.06
CA TRP A 76 28.86 -2.47 9.68
C TRP A 76 29.40 -1.59 10.80
N CYS A 77 30.56 -1.96 11.35
CA CYS A 77 31.20 -1.21 12.43
C CYS A 77 32.35 -0.36 11.85
N VAL A 78 32.27 0.95 12.06
CA VAL A 78 33.25 1.96 11.64
C VAL A 78 33.59 2.91 12.79
N PRO A 79 34.79 3.52 12.83
CA PRO A 79 35.10 4.56 13.82
C PRO A 79 34.09 5.71 13.72
N HIS A 80 33.67 6.27 14.86
CA HIS A 80 32.70 7.37 14.83
C HIS A 80 33.38 8.68 14.35
N PRO A 81 32.88 9.33 13.28
CA PRO A 81 33.57 10.47 12.65
C PRO A 81 33.82 11.68 13.58
N SER A 82 32.89 11.96 14.49
CA SER A 82 32.97 13.10 15.42
C SER A 82 33.26 12.72 16.89
N LYS A 83 33.38 11.42 17.22
CA LYS A 83 33.54 10.92 18.60
C LYS A 83 34.68 9.90 18.64
N PRO A 84 35.94 10.32 18.87
CA PRO A 84 37.13 9.49 18.63
C PRO A 84 37.22 8.20 19.46
N GLU A 85 36.57 8.15 20.63
CA GLU A 85 36.54 6.96 21.50
C GLU A 85 35.29 6.08 21.31
N HIS A 86 34.49 6.34 20.28
CA HIS A 86 33.24 5.62 20.03
C HIS A 86 33.28 4.89 18.68
N THR A 87 32.53 3.80 18.60
CA THR A 87 32.29 3.08 17.34
C THR A 87 30.87 3.36 16.85
N LEU A 88 30.74 3.68 15.57
CA LEU A 88 29.46 3.77 14.87
C LEU A 88 29.12 2.38 14.32
N VAL A 89 27.97 1.84 14.72
CA VAL A 89 27.43 0.57 14.23
C VAL A 89 26.20 0.85 13.39
N LEU A 90 26.27 0.46 12.13
CA LEU A 90 25.21 0.64 11.15
C LEU A 90 24.49 -0.70 10.97
N LEU A 91 23.20 -0.76 11.25
CA LEU A 91 22.36 -1.95 11.08
C LEU A 91 21.39 -1.75 9.89
N ASP A 92 21.69 -2.39 8.77
CA ASP A 92 20.80 -2.42 7.60
C ASP A 92 19.90 -3.64 7.67
N THR A 93 18.58 -3.44 7.64
CA THR A 93 17.63 -4.54 7.72
C THR A 93 17.17 -5.00 6.35
N GLU A 94 16.81 -6.28 6.31
CA GLU A 94 15.95 -6.86 5.30
C GLU A 94 14.72 -5.97 5.07
N GLY A 95 14.34 -5.85 3.79
CA GLY A 95 13.20 -5.04 3.41
C GLY A 95 11.88 -5.69 3.77
N LEU A 96 11.01 -4.94 4.44
CA LEU A 96 9.68 -5.39 4.86
C LEU A 96 8.74 -5.54 3.64
N GLY A 97 7.82 -6.50 3.68
CA GLY A 97 6.73 -6.64 2.70
C GLY A 97 7.10 -7.26 1.34
N ASP A 98 8.20 -8.00 1.27
CA ASP A 98 8.66 -8.71 0.06
C ASP A 98 7.74 -9.90 -0.31
N VAL A 99 7.18 -9.87 -1.51
CA VAL A 99 6.17 -10.81 -2.02
C VAL A 99 6.71 -12.24 -2.14
N GLU A 100 8.01 -12.40 -2.45
CA GLU A 100 8.61 -13.72 -2.63
C GLU A 100 8.68 -14.48 -1.30
N LYS A 101 8.77 -13.79 -0.15
CA LYS A 101 8.92 -14.42 1.18
C LYS A 101 7.66 -15.12 1.69
N GLY A 102 6.47 -14.59 1.37
CA GLY A 102 5.18 -15.24 1.67
C GLY A 102 4.69 -15.24 3.11
N ASP A 103 5.54 -14.93 4.09
CA ASP A 103 5.12 -14.75 5.48
C ASP A 103 5.82 -13.52 6.08
N SER A 104 5.01 -12.63 6.68
CA SER A 104 5.43 -11.38 7.33
C SER A 104 5.73 -11.54 8.82
N VAL A 105 5.67 -12.76 9.38
CA VAL A 105 5.92 -13.02 10.81
C VAL A 105 7.27 -12.47 11.28
N ASN A 106 8.33 -12.64 10.47
CA ASN A 106 9.66 -12.16 10.82
C ASN A 106 9.87 -10.67 10.55
N ASP A 107 9.08 -10.04 9.69
CA ASP A 107 9.18 -8.59 9.43
C ASP A 107 8.93 -7.79 10.73
N ALA A 108 7.96 -8.23 11.52
CA ALA A 108 7.69 -7.64 12.83
C ALA A 108 8.81 -7.86 13.84
N TRP A 109 9.45 -9.04 13.84
CA TRP A 109 10.59 -9.32 14.72
C TRP A 109 11.84 -8.55 14.30
N ILE A 110 12.12 -8.43 13.00
CA ILE A 110 13.21 -7.60 12.47
C ILE A 110 12.99 -6.13 12.86
N PHE A 111 11.76 -5.64 12.75
CA PHE A 111 11.38 -4.30 13.22
C PHE A 111 11.65 -4.15 14.73
N CYS A 112 11.19 -5.10 15.55
CA CYS A 112 11.42 -5.08 17.00
C CYS A 112 12.92 -5.09 17.37
N LEU A 113 13.70 -5.99 16.75
CA LEU A 113 15.14 -6.11 17.00
C LEU A 113 15.89 -4.84 16.59
N ALA A 114 15.52 -4.22 15.46
CA ALA A 114 16.10 -2.96 15.04
C ALA A 114 15.84 -1.82 16.05
N VAL A 115 14.63 -1.74 16.63
CA VAL A 115 14.32 -0.78 17.70
C VAL A 115 15.15 -1.09 18.96
N LEU A 116 15.20 -2.36 19.40
CA LEU A 116 15.87 -2.74 20.64
C LEU A 116 17.39 -2.60 20.59
N LEU A 117 18.02 -2.91 19.45
CA LEU A 117 19.47 -2.86 19.29
C LEU A 117 19.98 -1.44 19.00
N SER A 118 19.15 -0.56 18.45
CA SER A 118 19.57 0.79 18.04
C SER A 118 19.47 1.85 19.12
N SER A 119 20.24 2.92 18.94
CA SER A 119 20.14 4.21 19.65
C SER A 119 19.47 5.28 18.78
N ASN A 120 19.55 5.11 17.45
CA ASN A 120 18.88 5.94 16.46
C ASN A 120 18.18 5.00 15.48
N PHE A 121 16.86 5.10 15.42
CA PHE A 121 16.02 4.27 14.57
C PHE A 121 15.55 5.10 13.38
N VAL A 122 15.98 4.69 12.20
CA VAL A 122 15.64 5.33 10.94
C VAL A 122 14.54 4.52 10.26
N PHE A 123 13.34 5.08 10.16
CA PHE A 123 12.27 4.52 9.34
C PHE A 123 12.32 5.14 7.94
N ASN A 124 12.49 4.32 6.92
CA ASN A 124 12.69 4.74 5.54
C ASN A 124 11.48 4.33 4.67
N SER A 125 10.81 5.31 4.09
CA SER A 125 9.67 5.12 3.16
C SER A 125 9.91 5.88 1.86
N VAL A 126 9.23 5.50 0.78
CA VAL A 126 9.25 6.19 -0.51
C VAL A 126 7.90 6.87 -0.73
N GLY A 127 7.88 8.07 -1.31
CA GLY A 127 6.66 8.82 -1.63
C GLY A 127 6.23 9.73 -0.49
N THR A 128 4.99 9.61 -0.03
CA THR A 128 4.39 10.46 1.02
C THR A 128 4.10 9.68 2.30
N ILE A 129 3.88 10.39 3.41
CA ILE A 129 3.37 9.81 4.66
C ILE A 129 1.84 9.67 4.53
N ASP A 130 1.39 8.58 3.89
CA ASP A 130 -0.01 8.26 3.67
C ASP A 130 -0.57 7.24 4.71
N GLN A 131 -1.88 6.93 4.67
CA GLN A 131 -2.45 5.91 5.57
C GLN A 131 -1.79 4.54 5.38
N PRO A 132 -1.58 4.03 4.16
CA PRO A 132 -0.92 2.74 3.99
C PRO A 132 0.49 2.65 4.57
N VAL A 133 1.31 3.72 4.51
CA VAL A 133 2.63 3.73 5.16
C VAL A 133 2.49 3.77 6.68
N LEU A 134 1.49 4.47 7.21
CA LEU A 134 1.18 4.46 8.65
C LEU A 134 0.58 3.14 9.14
N ILE A 135 -0.11 2.40 8.27
CA ILE A 135 -0.49 1.01 8.51
C ILE A 135 0.76 0.11 8.50
N HIS A 136 1.73 0.37 7.62
CA HIS A 136 2.95 -0.43 7.57
C HIS A 136 3.86 -0.22 8.80
N ILE A 137 3.88 0.98 9.37
CA ILE A 137 4.54 1.20 10.67
C ILE A 137 3.68 0.68 11.85
N CYS A 138 2.52 0.03 11.62
CA CYS A 138 1.75 -0.64 12.68
C CYS A 138 2.54 -1.74 13.40
N TYR A 139 3.72 -2.17 12.91
CA TYR A 139 4.65 -2.93 13.74
C TYR A 139 4.97 -2.23 15.06
N VAL A 140 4.94 -0.89 15.09
CA VAL A 140 5.04 -0.10 16.32
C VAL A 140 3.89 -0.43 17.29
N THR A 141 2.67 -0.64 16.79
CA THR A 141 1.51 -1.04 17.63
C THR A 141 1.63 -2.46 18.18
N GLU A 142 2.48 -3.29 17.58
CA GLU A 142 2.79 -4.63 18.06
C GLU A 142 3.94 -4.67 19.06
N LEU A 143 4.71 -3.58 19.23
CA LEU A 143 5.84 -3.54 20.16
C LEU A 143 5.40 -3.87 21.60
N THR A 144 4.22 -3.40 22.04
CA THR A 144 3.64 -3.76 23.34
C THR A 144 3.30 -5.25 23.48
N LYS A 145 3.01 -5.93 22.37
CA LYS A 145 2.74 -7.38 22.36
C LYS A 145 4.03 -8.19 22.37
N ARG A 146 5.12 -7.64 21.86
CA ARG A 146 6.39 -8.32 21.58
C ARG A 146 7.51 -7.99 22.58
N ILE A 147 7.36 -6.90 23.34
CA ILE A 147 8.36 -6.39 24.28
C ILE A 147 7.70 -6.11 25.63
N ARG A 148 8.32 -6.60 26.70
CA ARG A 148 8.03 -6.25 28.10
C ARG A 148 9.27 -5.57 28.71
N LEU A 149 9.02 -4.56 29.53
CA LEU A 149 10.09 -3.84 30.22
C LEU A 149 10.51 -4.53 31.51
N LYS A 150 9.52 -4.98 32.30
CA LYS A 150 9.69 -5.69 33.57
C LYS A 150 8.97 -7.02 33.54
N SER A 151 9.43 -7.96 34.35
CA SER A 151 8.80 -9.27 34.50
C SER A 151 7.46 -9.23 35.27
N SER A 152 7.18 -8.14 36.02
CA SER A 152 6.12 -8.07 37.03
C SER A 152 5.01 -7.01 36.81
N SER A 153 4.99 -6.28 35.69
CA SER A 153 3.96 -5.25 35.44
C SER A 153 3.42 -5.24 34.00
N ASP A 154 2.09 -5.11 33.87
CA ASP A 154 1.39 -5.10 32.57
C ASP A 154 1.36 -3.72 31.87
N ASP A 155 1.60 -2.60 32.58
CA ASP A 155 1.52 -1.25 32.00
C ASP A 155 2.92 -0.73 31.58
N THR A 156 3.23 -0.83 30.29
CA THR A 156 4.59 -0.69 29.73
C THR A 156 4.79 0.57 28.87
N SER A 157 3.72 1.29 28.52
CA SER A 157 3.74 2.33 27.48
C SER A 157 4.57 3.57 27.84
N THR A 158 4.48 4.06 29.08
CA THR A 158 5.18 5.27 29.54
C THR A 158 6.67 5.05 29.82
N GLU A 159 7.08 3.81 30.05
CA GLU A 159 8.47 3.45 30.31
C GLU A 159 9.27 3.20 29.01
N PHE A 160 8.63 2.88 27.87
CA PHE A 160 9.33 2.70 26.57
C PHE A 160 10.08 3.94 26.14
N ARG A 161 9.49 5.12 26.37
CA ARG A 161 10.06 6.42 26.01
C ARG A 161 11.47 6.64 26.60
N LYS A 162 11.82 5.99 27.70
CA LYS A 162 13.14 6.14 28.35
C LYS A 162 14.24 5.32 27.68
N ILE A 163 13.89 4.24 26.97
CA ILE A 163 14.84 3.23 26.49
C ILE A 163 14.86 3.15 24.96
N PHE A 164 13.73 3.48 24.32
CA PHE A 164 13.61 3.43 22.88
C PHE A 164 14.46 4.51 22.21
N PRO A 165 14.97 4.23 20.99
CA PRO A 165 15.88 5.10 20.27
C PRO A 165 15.21 6.43 19.86
N THR A 166 16.02 7.36 19.36
CA THR A 166 15.50 8.52 18.62
C THR A 166 14.84 8.04 17.33
N PHE A 167 13.63 8.51 17.02
CA PHE A 167 12.89 8.14 15.82
C PHE A 167 13.15 9.14 14.70
N THR A 168 13.73 8.68 13.58
CA THR A 168 14.00 9.49 12.39
C THR A 168 13.24 8.92 11.20
N TRP A 169 12.34 9.69 10.61
CA TRP A 169 11.61 9.30 9.41
C TRP A 169 12.27 9.89 8.16
N CYS A 170 12.84 9.03 7.32
CA CYS A 170 13.38 9.38 6.01
C CYS A 170 12.33 9.11 4.92
N VAL A 171 11.83 10.17 4.30
CA VAL A 171 10.85 10.12 3.20
C VAL A 171 11.60 10.33 1.88
N ARG A 172 11.76 9.26 1.11
CA ARG A 172 12.52 9.21 -0.15
C ARG A 172 11.64 9.52 -1.35
N ASP A 173 12.27 10.05 -2.39
CA ASP A 173 11.66 10.39 -3.68
C ASP A 173 10.38 11.23 -3.52
N LEU A 174 10.40 12.22 -2.61
CA LEU A 174 9.25 13.09 -2.40
C LEU A 174 9.07 13.99 -3.62
N CYS A 175 7.98 13.78 -4.36
CA CYS A 175 7.66 14.48 -5.60
C CYS A 175 6.61 15.57 -5.42
N LEU A 176 6.46 16.11 -4.20
CA LEU A 176 5.46 17.14 -3.89
C LEU A 176 6.11 18.38 -3.30
N GLU A 177 5.50 19.54 -3.56
CA GLU A 177 5.85 20.79 -2.93
C GLU A 177 5.47 20.73 -1.44
N MET A 178 6.38 21.17 -0.57
CA MET A 178 6.19 21.21 0.88
C MET A 178 5.33 22.42 1.27
N VAL A 179 4.10 22.47 0.77
CA VAL A 179 3.14 23.56 0.99
C VAL A 179 1.85 22.99 1.59
N HIS A 180 1.39 23.59 2.70
CA HIS A 180 0.13 23.25 3.37
C HIS A 180 -0.63 24.54 3.67
N ASP A 181 -1.91 24.61 3.28
CA ASP A 181 -2.76 25.81 3.41
C ASP A 181 -2.15 27.10 2.82
N GLY A 182 -1.34 26.96 1.76
CA GLY A 182 -0.69 28.07 1.07
C GLY A 182 0.66 28.52 1.66
N GLU A 183 1.11 27.93 2.77
CA GLU A 183 2.37 28.25 3.43
C GLU A 183 3.40 27.11 3.24
N GLU A 184 4.67 27.47 3.09
CA GLU A 184 5.78 26.51 3.03
C GLU A 184 6.03 25.88 4.41
N ILE A 185 6.17 24.56 4.47
CA ILE A 185 6.35 23.79 5.70
C ILE A 185 7.69 23.04 5.70
N THR A 186 8.29 22.92 6.88
CA THR A 186 9.50 22.12 7.08
C THR A 186 9.19 20.61 7.10
N PRO A 187 10.19 19.72 6.84
CA PRO A 187 10.01 18.27 6.98
C PRO A 187 9.46 17.84 8.35
N ASP A 188 9.90 18.48 9.44
CA ASP A 188 9.41 18.18 10.79
C ASP A 188 7.97 18.65 11.01
N GLU A 189 7.52 19.71 10.33
CA GLU A 189 6.11 20.13 10.32
C GLU A 189 5.25 19.19 9.50
N TYR A 190 5.77 18.71 8.36
CA TYR A 190 5.10 17.68 7.57
C TYR A 190 4.86 16.41 8.39
N LEU A 191 5.87 15.89 9.08
CA LEU A 191 5.70 14.74 9.98
C LEU A 191 4.67 15.01 11.09
N ARG A 192 4.73 16.19 11.72
CA ARG A 192 3.77 16.58 12.77
C ARG A 192 2.33 16.64 12.25
N ASN A 193 2.12 17.17 11.05
CA ASN A 193 0.81 17.24 10.41
C ASN A 193 0.28 15.84 10.06
N SER A 194 1.11 14.95 9.52
CA SER A 194 0.73 13.57 9.21
C SER A 194 0.36 12.72 10.43
N LEU A 195 0.93 13.05 11.61
CA LEU A 195 0.68 12.36 12.89
C LEU A 195 -0.48 12.95 13.71
N ARG A 196 -1.23 13.93 13.19
CA ARG A 196 -2.42 14.48 13.89
C ARG A 196 -3.51 13.43 14.11
N PHE A 197 -4.18 13.52 15.25
CA PHE A 197 -5.27 12.62 15.62
C PHE A 197 -6.63 13.09 15.10
N LYS A 198 -7.52 12.14 14.82
CA LYS A 198 -8.96 12.39 14.63
C LYS A 198 -9.66 12.45 16.00
N GLN A 199 -10.54 13.44 16.21
CA GLN A 199 -11.26 13.65 17.49
C GLN A 199 -12.56 12.84 17.65
N ASP A 200 -12.79 11.88 16.75
CA ASP A 200 -13.94 10.97 16.76
C ASP A 200 -13.65 9.73 17.63
N ASN A 201 -14.67 9.19 18.31
CA ASN A 201 -14.62 7.98 19.14
C ASN A 201 -15.04 6.70 18.39
N SER A 202 -15.19 6.74 17.06
CA SER A 202 -15.49 5.57 16.25
C SER A 202 -14.32 4.59 16.21
N LYS A 203 -14.63 3.31 15.95
CA LYS A 203 -13.60 2.27 15.76
C LYS A 203 -12.60 2.63 14.65
N ASN A 204 -13.08 3.25 13.57
CA ASN A 204 -12.23 3.71 12.47
C ASN A 204 -11.26 4.82 12.91
N ALA A 205 -11.72 5.73 13.78
CA ALA A 205 -10.85 6.76 14.36
C ALA A 205 -9.83 6.16 15.34
N GLU A 206 -10.19 5.12 16.10
CA GLU A 206 -9.26 4.39 16.95
C GLU A 206 -8.15 3.71 16.15
N ASP A 207 -8.51 2.96 15.09
CA ASP A 207 -7.55 2.29 14.20
C ASP A 207 -6.63 3.30 13.49
N TYR A 208 -7.15 4.46 13.09
CA TYR A 208 -6.38 5.58 12.53
C TYR A 208 -5.40 6.18 13.55
N ASN A 209 -5.86 6.40 14.79
CA ASN A 209 -5.10 7.10 15.82
C ASN A 209 -4.03 6.22 16.47
N ARG A 210 -4.25 4.91 16.55
CA ARG A 210 -3.39 3.97 17.27
C ARG A 210 -1.92 3.98 16.83
N PRO A 211 -1.55 3.81 15.55
CA PRO A 211 -0.14 3.85 15.13
C PRO A 211 0.50 5.22 15.42
N ARG A 212 -0.25 6.31 15.24
CA ARG A 212 0.23 7.68 15.51
C ARG A 212 0.52 7.90 17.00
N LYS A 213 -0.39 7.44 17.87
CA LYS A 213 -0.19 7.47 19.33
C LYS A 213 1.05 6.69 19.72
N CYS A 214 1.23 5.47 19.21
CA CYS A 214 2.39 4.66 19.54
C CYS A 214 3.72 5.32 19.11
N ILE A 215 3.78 5.95 17.92
CA ILE A 215 4.98 6.69 17.50
C ILE A 215 5.30 7.83 18.46
N LEU A 216 4.29 8.64 18.81
CA LEU A 216 4.45 9.82 19.67
C LEU A 216 4.73 9.46 21.14
N GLU A 217 4.21 8.34 21.63
CA GLU A 217 4.34 7.91 23.03
C GLU A 217 5.59 7.05 23.27
N TYR A 218 5.95 6.16 22.35
CA TYR A 218 7.03 5.19 22.58
C TYR A 218 8.42 5.77 22.31
N PHE A 219 8.55 6.71 21.38
CA PHE A 219 9.84 7.32 21.03
C PHE A 219 9.94 8.72 21.66
N HIS A 220 11.09 9.04 22.25
CA HIS A 220 11.24 10.30 22.98
C HIS A 220 11.46 11.53 22.10
N SER A 221 11.95 11.33 20.88
CA SER A 221 12.29 12.39 19.92
C SER A 221 11.94 11.93 18.50
N HIS A 222 11.44 12.85 17.69
CA HIS A 222 10.96 12.61 16.33
C HIS A 222 11.62 13.60 15.38
N LYS A 223 12.27 13.09 14.33
CA LYS A 223 12.90 13.89 13.29
C LYS A 223 12.42 13.42 11.92
N CYS A 224 12.26 14.34 10.97
CA CYS A 224 11.95 14.01 9.59
C CYS A 224 13.01 14.56 8.63
N PHE A 225 13.33 13.76 7.62
CA PHE A 225 14.11 14.17 6.45
C PHE A 225 13.33 13.78 5.19
N VAL A 226 13.28 14.70 4.25
CA VAL A 226 12.76 14.46 2.90
C VAL A 226 13.94 14.42 1.95
N PHE A 227 13.89 13.51 0.99
CA PHE A 227 14.91 13.36 -0.03
C PHE A 227 14.25 13.42 -1.40
N GLU A 228 14.84 14.21 -2.29
CA GLU A 228 14.58 14.09 -3.71
C GLU A 228 15.10 12.74 -4.24
N ARG A 229 14.75 12.43 -5.48
CA ARG A 229 15.25 11.21 -6.11
C ARG A 229 16.72 11.42 -6.48
N PRO A 230 17.62 10.46 -6.22
CA PRO A 230 19.05 10.66 -6.39
C PRO A 230 19.52 10.93 -7.82
N ALA A 231 18.87 10.31 -8.81
CA ALA A 231 19.27 10.34 -10.22
C ALA A 231 18.10 9.91 -11.13
N SER A 232 18.31 9.99 -12.45
CA SER A 232 17.40 9.46 -13.46
C SER A 232 17.23 7.93 -13.35
N THR A 233 16.14 7.38 -13.92
CA THR A 233 15.81 5.95 -13.82
C THR A 233 16.93 5.04 -14.32
N ARG A 234 17.54 5.38 -15.47
CA ARG A 234 18.68 4.64 -16.04
C ARG A 234 19.88 4.61 -15.10
N ASN A 235 20.17 5.74 -14.45
CA ASN A 235 21.31 5.89 -13.55
C ASN A 235 21.06 5.22 -12.19
N LEU A 236 19.82 5.19 -11.69
CA LEU A 236 19.47 4.52 -10.43
C LEU A 236 19.79 3.02 -10.43
N ARG A 237 19.69 2.35 -11.59
CA ARG A 237 20.08 0.93 -11.74
C ARG A 237 21.57 0.70 -11.44
N ARG A 238 22.39 1.75 -11.59
CA ARG A 238 23.84 1.78 -11.36
C ARG A 238 24.24 2.77 -10.26
N LEU A 239 23.34 3.06 -9.31
CA LEU A 239 23.54 4.08 -8.27
C LEU A 239 24.84 3.88 -7.46
N GLU A 240 25.32 2.63 -7.33
CA GLU A 240 26.59 2.32 -6.64
C GLU A 240 27.84 2.82 -7.38
N GLU A 241 27.74 3.03 -8.69
CA GLU A 241 28.85 3.43 -9.57
C GLU A 241 28.94 4.95 -9.76
N LEU A 242 27.87 5.68 -9.42
CA LEU A 242 27.75 7.12 -9.63
C LEU A 242 28.63 7.92 -8.65
N GLN A 243 29.13 9.04 -9.12
CA GLN A 243 29.76 10.09 -8.32
C GLN A 243 28.71 11.07 -7.80
N ASP A 244 29.02 11.81 -6.74
CA ASP A 244 28.15 12.88 -6.21
C ASP A 244 27.84 13.94 -7.29
N SER A 245 28.76 14.17 -8.25
CA SER A 245 28.54 15.02 -9.42
C SER A 245 27.53 14.49 -10.44
N ASP A 246 27.24 13.18 -10.39
CA ASP A 246 26.28 12.51 -11.26
C ASP A 246 24.88 12.41 -10.61
N LEU A 247 24.74 12.86 -9.37
CA LEU A 247 23.50 12.88 -8.59
C LEU A 247 22.86 14.27 -8.63
N GLU A 248 21.56 14.32 -8.34
CA GLU A 248 20.84 15.58 -8.17
C GLU A 248 21.44 16.37 -7.00
N GLU A 249 21.77 17.65 -7.24
CA GLU A 249 22.48 18.50 -6.27
C GLU A 249 21.72 18.63 -4.94
N GLU A 250 20.40 18.79 -5.01
CA GLU A 250 19.55 18.89 -3.83
C GLU A 250 19.49 17.59 -3.03
N PHE A 251 19.53 16.43 -3.70
CA PHE A 251 19.62 15.14 -3.03
C PHE A 251 20.96 14.98 -2.29
N VAL A 252 22.07 15.42 -2.90
CA VAL A 252 23.40 15.39 -2.27
C VAL A 252 23.40 16.25 -1.01
N GLU A 253 22.84 17.47 -1.09
CA GLU A 253 22.75 18.37 0.05
C GLU A 253 21.84 17.81 1.17
N GLN A 254 20.66 17.28 0.82
CA GLN A 254 19.75 16.64 1.79
C GLN A 254 20.41 15.44 2.47
N THR A 255 21.18 14.64 1.72
CA THR A 255 21.92 13.49 2.25
C THR A 255 23.07 13.94 3.17
N ARG A 256 23.75 15.04 2.84
CA ARG A 256 24.76 15.67 3.70
C ARG A 256 24.14 16.17 5.02
N VAL A 257 23.01 16.87 4.97
CA VAL A 257 22.30 17.38 6.16
C VAL A 257 21.83 16.22 7.05
N PHE A 258 21.31 15.14 6.46
CA PHE A 258 20.98 13.91 7.19
C PHE A 258 22.20 13.30 7.87
N TYR A 259 23.32 13.15 7.15
CA TYR A 259 24.57 12.63 7.68
C TYR A 259 25.06 13.46 8.87
N GLU A 260 25.15 14.77 8.72
CA GLU A 260 25.61 15.67 9.77
C GLU A 260 24.73 15.59 11.03
N TYR A 261 23.40 15.49 10.83
CA TYR A 261 22.47 15.32 11.94
C TYR A 261 22.72 14.02 12.70
N ILE A 262 22.83 12.88 12.01
CA ILE A 262 23.04 11.57 12.64
C ILE A 262 24.39 11.53 13.37
N ILE A 263 25.46 12.04 12.74
CA ILE A 263 26.80 12.05 13.34
C ILE A 263 26.89 13.02 14.53
N LYS A 264 26.20 14.16 14.50
CA LYS A 264 26.24 15.15 15.59
C LYS A 264 25.32 14.79 16.75
N ASN A 265 24.10 14.37 16.46
CA ASN A 265 23.04 14.17 17.46
C ASN A 265 22.86 12.71 17.87
N GLY A 266 23.49 11.75 17.18
CA GLY A 266 23.38 10.33 17.49
C GLY A 266 23.82 10.03 18.92
N SER A 267 22.89 9.57 19.77
CA SER A 267 23.17 9.19 21.15
C SER A 267 23.95 7.87 21.24
N VAL A 268 24.71 7.71 22.32
CA VAL A 268 25.34 6.42 22.64
C VAL A 268 24.26 5.45 23.06
N LYS A 269 24.32 4.19 22.62
CA LYS A 269 23.39 3.15 23.07
C LYS A 269 23.60 2.89 24.56
N THR A 270 22.54 3.04 25.33
CA THR A 270 22.53 2.78 26.77
C THR A 270 21.50 1.71 27.13
N ILE A 271 21.78 0.99 28.22
CA ILE A 271 20.81 0.11 28.92
C ILE A 271 20.42 0.75 30.26
N ALA A 272 19.67 0.02 31.10
CA ALA A 272 19.23 0.48 32.42
C ALA A 272 20.38 1.11 33.22
N GLU A 273 20.07 2.17 33.99
CA GLU A 273 21.03 2.96 34.79
C GLU A 273 22.08 3.75 33.97
N GLY A 274 21.88 3.90 32.65
CA GLY A 274 22.75 4.74 31.81
C GLY A 274 24.06 4.08 31.41
N LYS A 275 24.22 2.77 31.63
CA LYS A 275 25.42 2.01 31.21
C LYS A 275 25.55 2.04 29.69
N GLN A 276 26.68 2.52 29.21
CA GLN A 276 27.02 2.55 27.78
C GLN A 276 27.29 1.14 27.26
N VAL A 277 26.68 0.79 26.13
CA VAL A 277 26.78 -0.51 25.50
C VAL A 277 28.05 -0.60 24.64
N THR A 278 28.85 -1.64 24.86
CA THR A 278 30.01 -2.00 24.03
C THR A 278 29.63 -3.05 22.97
N GLY A 279 30.54 -3.39 22.07
CA GLY A 279 30.33 -4.45 21.08
C GLY A 279 29.94 -5.78 21.69
N LYS A 280 30.72 -6.25 22.68
CA LYS A 280 30.43 -7.50 23.39
C LYS A 280 29.03 -7.50 24.02
N MET A 281 28.63 -6.40 24.65
CA MET A 281 27.30 -6.24 25.24
C MET A 281 26.20 -6.28 24.18
N LEU A 282 26.37 -5.60 23.04
CA LEU A 282 25.42 -5.62 21.94
C LEU A 282 25.26 -7.02 21.34
N GLY A 283 26.36 -7.77 21.22
CA GLY A 283 26.36 -9.17 20.79
C GLY A 283 25.55 -10.07 21.73
N ASN A 284 25.75 -9.92 23.04
CA ASN A 284 24.97 -10.65 24.06
C ASN A 284 23.47 -10.31 24.00
N LEU A 285 23.11 -9.04 23.77
CA LEU A 285 21.70 -8.66 23.55
C LEU A 285 21.11 -9.34 22.32
N ALA A 286 21.83 -9.34 21.20
CA ALA A 286 21.37 -9.96 19.97
C ALA A 286 21.12 -11.47 20.15
N VAL A 287 22.03 -12.18 20.84
CA VAL A 287 21.87 -13.59 21.20
C VAL A 287 20.64 -13.79 22.09
N SER A 288 20.56 -13.07 23.20
CA SER A 288 19.45 -13.20 24.16
C SER A 288 18.08 -12.94 23.52
N TYR A 289 17.96 -11.90 22.70
CA TYR A 289 16.71 -11.58 22.02
C TYR A 289 16.34 -12.64 20.97
N VAL A 290 17.28 -13.11 20.16
CA VAL A 290 17.00 -14.14 19.14
C VAL A 290 16.64 -15.47 19.77
N GLU A 291 17.34 -15.92 20.81
CA GLU A 291 16.99 -17.15 21.55
C GLU A 291 15.59 -17.05 22.18
N THR A 292 15.24 -15.87 22.72
CA THR A 292 13.89 -15.62 23.26
C THR A 292 12.83 -15.75 22.18
N ILE A 293 13.06 -15.17 20.99
CA ILE A 293 12.14 -15.28 19.84
C ILE A 293 12.00 -16.75 19.40
N GLN A 294 13.11 -17.49 19.28
CA GLN A 294 13.12 -18.90 18.89
C GLN A 294 12.33 -19.77 19.88
N SER A 295 12.36 -19.45 21.18
CA SER A 295 11.57 -20.15 22.20
C SER A 295 10.06 -19.82 22.18
N GLY A 296 9.62 -18.87 21.35
CA GLY A 296 8.23 -18.39 21.31
C GLY A 296 7.85 -17.45 22.47
N SER A 297 8.83 -16.94 23.21
CA SER A 297 8.63 -16.06 24.36
C SER A 297 8.65 -14.58 23.97
N VAL A 298 8.03 -13.73 24.80
CA VAL A 298 8.06 -12.26 24.65
C VAL A 298 9.40 -11.72 25.14
N ILE A 299 10.01 -10.75 24.43
CA ILE A 299 11.29 -10.18 24.82
C ILE A 299 11.13 -9.37 26.11
N CYS A 300 11.86 -9.74 27.17
CA CYS A 300 11.91 -9.00 28.42
C CYS A 300 13.24 -8.24 28.53
N MET A 301 13.19 -6.91 28.53
CA MET A 301 14.38 -6.06 28.60
C MET A 301 15.16 -6.25 29.90
N GLU A 302 14.46 -6.32 31.04
CA GLU A 302 15.08 -6.56 32.34
C GLU A 302 15.82 -7.90 32.40
N ASN A 303 15.21 -8.98 31.91
CA ASN A 303 15.84 -10.30 31.90
C ASN A 303 17.09 -10.33 31.00
N ALA A 304 17.03 -9.69 29.82
CA ALA A 304 18.18 -9.60 28.93
C ALA A 304 19.34 -8.82 29.58
N VAL A 305 19.03 -7.74 30.30
CA VAL A 305 20.04 -6.96 31.05
C VAL A 305 20.62 -7.78 32.22
N LEU A 306 19.81 -8.56 32.94
CA LEU A 306 20.27 -9.43 34.02
C LEU A 306 21.18 -10.56 33.50
N ALA A 307 20.77 -11.24 32.43
CA ALA A 307 21.59 -12.28 31.81
C ALA A 307 22.93 -11.73 31.31
N MET A 308 22.92 -10.54 30.71
CA MET A 308 24.15 -9.86 30.31
C MET A 308 25.02 -9.48 31.51
N ALA A 309 24.42 -8.94 32.58
CA ALA A 309 25.15 -8.58 33.79
C ALA A 309 25.89 -9.79 34.37
N GLU A 310 25.26 -10.96 34.45
CA GLU A 310 25.92 -12.19 34.91
C GLU A 310 27.16 -12.54 34.05
N ILE A 311 27.02 -12.49 32.73
CA ILE A 311 28.13 -12.79 31.79
C ILE A 311 29.28 -11.79 31.93
N GLU A 312 28.96 -10.49 31.99
CA GLU A 312 29.98 -9.44 32.10
C GLU A 312 30.63 -9.41 33.49
N ASN A 313 29.88 -9.64 34.56
CA ASN A 313 30.42 -9.71 35.93
C ASN A 313 31.34 -10.91 36.11
N ALA A 314 31.00 -12.07 35.54
CA ALA A 314 31.87 -13.25 35.54
C ALA A 314 33.17 -13.00 34.75
N ALA A 315 33.10 -12.26 33.63
CA ALA A 315 34.29 -11.87 32.86
C ALA A 315 35.15 -10.83 33.61
N ALA A 316 34.51 -9.83 34.22
CA ALA A 316 35.15 -8.82 35.05
C ALA A 316 35.92 -9.46 36.22
N LEU A 317 35.32 -10.45 36.88
CA LEU A 317 35.94 -11.24 37.94
C LEU A 317 37.23 -11.91 37.46
N LYS A 318 37.19 -12.61 36.31
CA LYS A 318 38.37 -13.26 35.73
C LYS A 318 39.47 -12.25 35.38
N ASN A 319 39.12 -11.12 34.77
CA ASN A 319 40.07 -10.08 34.39
C ASN A 319 40.75 -9.45 35.61
N ALA A 320 39.99 -9.18 36.67
CA ALA A 320 40.51 -8.66 37.93
C ALA A 320 41.50 -9.65 38.58
N ILE A 321 41.15 -10.93 38.65
CA ILE A 321 42.05 -11.97 39.18
C ILE A 321 43.32 -12.07 38.34
N ALA A 322 43.21 -12.07 37.01
CA ALA A 322 44.36 -12.12 36.12
C ALA A 322 45.30 -10.91 36.32
N LYS A 323 44.73 -9.72 36.47
CA LYS A 323 45.48 -8.49 36.77
C LYS A 323 46.25 -8.61 38.09
N TYR A 324 45.59 -9.07 39.15
CA TYR A 324 46.23 -9.29 40.45
C TYR A 324 47.39 -10.29 40.37
N LEU A 325 47.16 -11.44 39.73
CA LEU A 325 48.18 -12.49 39.58
C LEU A 325 49.38 -12.01 38.77
N ALA A 326 49.16 -11.19 37.73
CA ALA A 326 50.24 -10.61 36.95
C ALA A 326 51.11 -9.64 37.78
N GLU A 327 50.50 -8.75 38.56
CA GLU A 327 51.22 -7.79 39.40
C GLU A 327 51.96 -8.48 40.56
N MET A 328 51.27 -9.34 41.31
CA MET A 328 51.90 -10.11 42.40
C MET A 328 52.98 -11.08 41.89
N GLY A 329 52.80 -11.66 40.70
CA GLY A 329 53.81 -12.48 40.05
C GLY A 329 55.09 -11.70 39.71
N GLN A 330 54.96 -10.43 39.30
CA GLN A 330 56.14 -9.56 39.12
C GLN A 330 56.81 -9.23 40.45
N HIS A 331 56.02 -8.91 41.48
CA HIS A 331 56.53 -8.62 42.82
C HIS A 331 57.23 -9.83 43.45
N ALA A 332 56.75 -11.05 43.20
CA ALA A 332 57.33 -12.29 43.71
C ALA A 332 58.78 -12.56 43.26
N LYS A 333 59.26 -11.87 42.21
CA LYS A 333 60.67 -11.92 41.79
C LYS A 333 61.61 -11.21 42.77
N ARG A 334 61.07 -10.28 43.57
CA ARG A 334 61.82 -9.51 44.59
C ARG A 334 61.69 -10.13 45.99
N PHE A 335 61.10 -11.32 46.10
CA PHE A 335 61.03 -12.02 47.38
C PHE A 335 62.40 -12.64 47.74
N PRO A 336 62.80 -12.63 49.03
CA PRO A 336 62.01 -12.15 50.17
C PRO A 336 61.97 -10.62 50.30
N THR A 337 60.86 -10.11 50.84
CA THR A 337 60.67 -8.68 51.16
C THR A 337 61.35 -8.29 52.47
N GLU A 338 61.71 -7.00 52.61
CA GLU A 338 62.43 -6.49 53.78
C GLU A 338 61.59 -6.48 55.07
N THR A 339 60.27 -6.36 54.97
CA THR A 339 59.37 -6.39 56.12
C THR A 339 58.02 -6.99 55.75
N HIS A 340 57.28 -7.45 56.77
CA HIS A 340 55.88 -7.86 56.60
C HIS A 340 55.03 -6.71 56.03
N GLU A 341 55.26 -5.48 56.49
CA GLU A 341 54.58 -4.29 55.96
C GLU A 341 54.86 -4.07 54.46
N ALA A 342 56.10 -4.29 54.03
CA ALA A 342 56.47 -4.14 52.61
C ALA A 342 55.70 -5.15 51.74
N PHE A 343 55.52 -6.40 52.18
CA PHE A 343 54.68 -7.38 51.49
C PHE A 343 53.22 -6.92 51.41
N LEU A 344 52.65 -6.45 52.53
CA LEU A 344 51.26 -6.00 52.56
C LEU A 344 50.99 -4.81 51.63
N ARG A 345 51.93 -3.85 51.54
CA ARG A 345 51.79 -2.71 50.62
C ARG A 345 51.74 -3.16 49.15
N LEU A 346 52.54 -4.16 48.78
CA LEU A 346 52.53 -4.73 47.43
C LEU A 346 51.20 -5.45 47.12
N HIS A 347 50.68 -6.20 48.11
CA HIS A 347 49.35 -6.83 48.01
C HIS A 347 48.24 -5.78 47.88
N GLN A 348 48.18 -4.79 48.77
CA GLN A 348 47.17 -3.74 48.76
C GLN A 348 47.14 -2.96 47.45
N MET A 349 48.32 -2.64 46.89
CA MET A 349 48.41 -1.98 45.59
C MET A 349 47.82 -2.86 44.47
N SER A 350 48.19 -4.14 44.45
CA SER A 350 47.73 -5.10 43.44
C SER A 350 46.23 -5.39 43.56
N GLU A 351 45.73 -5.49 44.79
CA GLU A 351 44.31 -5.67 45.12
C GLU A 351 43.49 -4.46 44.68
N LYS A 352 43.94 -3.24 45.01
CA LYS A 352 43.29 -2.00 44.58
C LYS A 352 43.15 -1.93 43.07
N ASN A 353 44.21 -2.27 42.32
CA ASN A 353 44.19 -2.28 40.87
C ASN A 353 43.22 -3.35 40.31
N ALA A 354 43.20 -4.54 40.92
CA ALA A 354 42.28 -5.61 40.53
C ALA A 354 40.81 -5.23 40.77
N ILE A 355 40.49 -4.64 41.93
CA ILE A 355 39.15 -4.14 42.26
C ILE A 355 38.77 -3.01 41.29
N GLN A 356 39.69 -2.12 40.95
CA GLN A 356 39.43 -1.07 39.96
C GLN A 356 39.07 -1.65 38.59
N VAL A 357 39.79 -2.68 38.13
CA VAL A 357 39.46 -3.41 36.89
C VAL A 357 38.08 -4.07 36.98
N PHE A 358 37.77 -4.74 38.09
CA PHE A 358 36.46 -5.35 38.31
C PHE A 358 35.34 -4.31 38.19
N LEU A 359 35.44 -3.22 38.96
CA LEU A 359 34.42 -2.17 39.00
C LEU A 359 34.25 -1.44 37.67
N GLN A 360 35.29 -1.33 36.84
CA GLN A 360 35.17 -0.75 35.50
C GLN A 360 34.34 -1.64 34.56
N CYS A 361 34.46 -2.95 34.70
CA CYS A 361 33.84 -3.92 33.80
C CYS A 361 32.49 -4.47 34.31
N SER A 362 32.24 -4.47 35.61
CA SER A 362 31.01 -4.99 36.22
C SER A 362 29.84 -3.99 36.17
N PHE A 363 28.61 -4.50 36.24
CA PHE A 363 27.39 -3.74 36.49
C PHE A 363 26.28 -4.66 37.01
N LYS A 364 25.33 -4.13 37.78
CA LYS A 364 24.16 -4.87 38.31
C LYS A 364 24.51 -6.24 38.95
N ASP A 365 25.56 -6.29 39.77
CA ASP A 365 25.95 -7.51 40.53
C ASP A 365 24.99 -7.71 41.72
N GLU A 366 23.84 -8.33 41.44
CA GLU A 366 22.80 -8.56 42.45
C GLU A 366 23.37 -9.31 43.66
N ASN A 367 23.10 -8.76 44.85
CA ASN A 367 23.60 -9.27 46.14
C ASN A 367 25.15 -9.33 46.25
N GLN A 368 25.88 -8.58 45.42
CA GLN A 368 27.35 -8.50 45.45
C GLN A 368 28.03 -9.87 45.30
N LYS A 369 27.38 -10.80 44.60
CA LYS A 369 27.82 -12.20 44.46
C LYS A 369 29.24 -12.29 43.89
N HIS A 370 29.51 -11.62 42.76
CA HIS A 370 30.83 -11.68 42.12
C HIS A 370 31.87 -10.89 42.88
N GLN A 371 31.47 -9.80 43.53
CA GLN A 371 32.36 -9.04 44.40
C GLN A 371 32.83 -9.86 45.62
N HIS A 372 31.94 -10.64 46.24
CA HIS A 372 32.32 -11.57 47.30
C HIS A 372 33.27 -12.66 46.78
N GLN A 373 33.00 -13.23 45.60
CA GLN A 373 33.89 -14.21 44.98
C GLN A 373 35.28 -13.64 44.67
N LEU A 374 35.37 -12.39 44.21
CA LEU A 374 36.65 -11.71 43.97
C LEU A 374 37.44 -11.62 45.26
N ARG A 375 36.84 -11.11 46.33
CA ARG A 375 37.47 -10.97 47.64
C ARG A 375 38.03 -12.29 48.14
N ASP A 376 37.19 -13.33 48.16
CA ASP A 376 37.58 -14.63 48.70
C ASP A 376 38.73 -15.23 47.88
N THR A 377 38.72 -15.04 46.55
CA THR A 377 39.80 -15.48 45.66
C THR A 377 41.11 -14.70 45.89
N LEU A 378 41.04 -13.37 46.04
CA LEU A 378 42.22 -12.53 46.28
C LEU A 378 42.87 -12.85 47.63
N GLN A 379 42.06 -13.11 48.66
CA GLN A 379 42.53 -13.54 49.98
C GLN A 379 43.32 -14.85 49.89
N ILE A 380 42.78 -15.88 49.21
CA ILE A 380 43.46 -17.16 49.00
C ILE A 380 44.79 -16.96 48.25
N LYS A 381 44.81 -16.09 47.24
CA LYS A 381 46.04 -15.80 46.48
C LYS A 381 47.06 -14.98 47.28
N MET A 382 46.61 -14.09 48.17
CA MET A 382 47.50 -13.37 49.10
C MET A 382 48.22 -14.34 50.02
N GLU A 383 47.49 -15.28 50.64
CA GLU A 383 48.08 -16.32 51.50
C GLU A 383 49.10 -17.18 50.76
N TYR A 384 48.83 -17.52 49.49
CA TYR A 384 49.77 -18.24 48.65
C TYR A 384 51.10 -17.46 48.46
N TYR A 385 51.03 -16.19 48.04
CA TYR A 385 52.23 -15.38 47.85
C TYR A 385 52.96 -15.07 49.17
N PHE A 386 52.22 -14.96 50.27
CA PHE A 386 52.80 -14.80 51.60
C PHE A 386 53.65 -16.00 51.99
N LYS A 387 53.13 -17.22 51.82
CA LYS A 387 53.86 -18.47 52.08
C LYS A 387 55.12 -18.57 51.21
N GLU A 388 55.04 -18.20 49.93
CA GLU A 388 56.21 -18.17 49.04
C GLU A 388 57.28 -17.15 49.49
N ASN A 389 56.86 -15.96 49.94
CA ASN A 389 57.76 -14.94 50.47
C ASN A 389 58.47 -15.43 51.75
N VAL A 390 57.73 -16.04 52.68
CA VAL A 390 58.26 -16.64 53.91
C VAL A 390 59.25 -17.77 53.60
N LYS A 391 58.90 -18.67 52.67
CA LYS A 391 59.77 -19.79 52.28
C LYS A 391 61.09 -19.33 51.66
N LYS A 392 61.06 -18.31 50.81
CA LYS A 392 62.27 -17.72 50.24
C LYS A 392 63.13 -17.04 51.30
N SER A 393 62.51 -16.34 52.25
CA SER A 393 63.19 -15.75 53.40
C SER A 393 63.91 -16.81 54.23
N GLU A 394 63.22 -17.91 54.56
CA GLU A 394 63.82 -19.02 55.29
C GLU A 394 65.04 -19.60 54.56
N THR A 395 64.91 -19.80 53.24
CA THR A 395 65.98 -20.34 52.39
C THR A 395 67.21 -19.43 52.39
N VAL A 396 67.01 -18.11 52.20
CA VAL A 396 68.10 -17.12 52.22
C VAL A 396 68.77 -17.06 53.59
N CYS A 397 67.98 -17.10 54.67
CA CYS A 397 68.50 -17.13 56.05
C CYS A 397 69.38 -18.35 56.31
N ARG A 398 68.90 -19.56 55.97
CA ARG A 398 69.64 -20.81 56.18
C ARG A 398 70.96 -20.82 55.42
N ILE A 399 70.94 -20.49 54.12
CA ILE A 399 72.16 -20.40 53.29
C ILE A 399 73.14 -19.37 53.86
N THR A 400 72.62 -18.24 54.35
CA THR A 400 73.45 -17.18 54.92
C THR A 400 74.15 -17.63 56.20
N LEU A 401 73.42 -18.28 57.11
CA LEU A 401 73.98 -18.84 58.34
C LEU A 401 74.97 -19.95 58.05
N GLU A 402 74.62 -20.92 57.20
CA GLU A 402 75.54 -21.97 56.76
C GLU A 402 76.87 -21.39 56.27
N ASN A 403 76.82 -20.32 55.46
CA ASN A 403 78.03 -19.66 54.98
C ASN A 403 78.83 -18.94 56.08
N LEU A 404 78.17 -18.25 57.02
CA LEU A 404 78.84 -17.56 58.11
C LEU A 404 79.44 -18.53 59.13
N CYS A 405 78.83 -19.69 59.34
CA CYS A 405 79.23 -20.66 60.36
C CYS A 405 80.30 -21.66 59.89
N LYS A 406 80.59 -21.74 58.58
CA LYS A 406 81.59 -22.66 58.01
C LYS A 406 82.93 -22.64 58.74
N PHE A 407 83.46 -21.46 59.07
CA PHE A 407 84.76 -21.37 59.76
C PHE A 407 84.69 -21.94 61.19
N MET A 408 83.59 -21.71 61.90
CA MET A 408 83.35 -22.23 63.25
C MET A 408 83.23 -23.76 63.23
N GLU A 409 82.54 -24.32 62.24
CA GLU A 409 82.42 -25.78 62.08
C GLU A 409 83.77 -26.46 61.79
N VAL A 410 84.64 -25.78 61.02
CA VAL A 410 86.03 -26.23 60.81
C VAL A 410 86.85 -26.16 62.11
N LYS A 411 86.70 -25.09 62.91
CA LYS A 411 87.37 -24.98 64.22
C LYS A 411 86.88 -26.06 65.21
N LEU A 412 85.58 -26.35 65.22
CA LEU A 412 84.96 -27.42 66.03
C LEU A 412 85.49 -28.80 65.66
N SER A 413 85.47 -29.16 64.37
CA SER A 413 85.94 -30.47 63.88
C SER A 413 87.44 -30.71 64.10
N ARG A 414 88.25 -29.64 64.17
CA ARG A 414 89.67 -29.69 64.51
C ARG A 414 89.95 -29.63 66.02
N GLY A 415 88.92 -29.61 66.86
CA GLY A 415 89.05 -29.57 68.32
C GLY A 415 89.64 -28.26 68.88
N GLN A 416 89.65 -27.16 68.10
CA GLN A 416 90.35 -25.93 68.49
C GLN A 416 89.72 -25.20 69.69
N TYR A 417 88.47 -25.52 70.02
CA TYR A 417 87.79 -25.02 71.22
C TYR A 417 87.96 -25.92 72.45
N MET A 418 88.56 -27.12 72.32
CA MET A 418 88.76 -28.07 73.43
C MET A 418 90.09 -27.82 74.15
N ARG A 419 90.32 -26.57 74.57
CA ARG A 419 91.55 -26.10 75.23
C ARG A 419 91.20 -25.06 76.31
N PRO A 420 92.10 -24.78 77.26
CA PRO A 420 91.91 -23.71 78.25
C PRO A 420 91.52 -22.37 77.58
N GLY A 421 90.37 -21.80 77.97
CA GLY A 421 89.82 -20.55 77.40
C GLY A 421 89.03 -20.74 76.09
N GLY A 422 88.82 -21.98 75.65
CA GLY A 422 88.10 -22.32 74.42
C GLY A 422 86.61 -21.97 74.46
N HIS A 423 85.97 -21.98 75.64
CA HIS A 423 84.58 -21.54 75.78
C HIS A 423 84.41 -20.05 75.45
N GLN A 424 85.27 -19.18 75.96
CA GLN A 424 85.23 -17.74 75.65
C GLN A 424 85.42 -17.47 74.15
N GLN A 425 86.30 -18.23 73.50
CA GLN A 425 86.53 -18.12 72.06
C GLN A 425 85.33 -18.62 71.23
N PHE A 426 84.64 -19.66 71.69
CA PHE A 426 83.42 -20.16 71.06
C PHE A 426 82.26 -19.16 71.18
N VAL A 427 82.08 -18.57 72.37
CA VAL A 427 81.08 -17.51 72.60
C VAL A 427 81.36 -16.30 71.71
N ALA A 428 82.61 -15.83 71.63
CA ALA A 428 82.98 -14.70 70.78
C ALA A 428 82.74 -14.98 69.29
N ASP A 429 83.10 -16.17 68.79
CA ASP A 429 82.83 -16.56 67.40
C ASP A 429 81.31 -16.68 67.14
N LYS A 430 80.51 -17.12 68.13
CA LYS A 430 79.04 -17.22 68.06
C LYS A 430 78.37 -15.85 68.04
N GLU A 431 78.82 -14.94 68.89
CA GLU A 431 78.37 -13.54 68.92
C GLU A 431 78.73 -12.83 67.61
N TRP A 432 79.93 -13.08 67.06
CA TRP A 432 80.33 -12.55 65.76
C TRP A 432 79.40 -13.02 64.63
N ILE A 433 79.06 -14.32 64.60
CA ILE A 433 78.10 -14.86 63.63
C ILE A 433 76.73 -14.21 63.78
N GLN A 434 76.24 -14.02 65.01
CA GLN A 434 74.97 -13.34 65.27
C GLN A 434 75.01 -11.89 64.77
N GLU A 435 76.09 -11.16 65.02
CA GLU A 435 76.26 -9.77 64.60
C GLU A 435 76.35 -9.64 63.08
N GLU A 436 77.17 -10.47 62.43
CA GLU A 436 77.34 -10.46 60.97
C GLU A 436 76.11 -10.99 60.24
N PHE A 437 75.41 -11.98 60.81
CA PHE A 437 74.10 -12.37 60.32
C PHE A 437 73.15 -11.19 60.43
N SER A 438 73.11 -10.49 61.57
CA SER A 438 72.24 -9.32 61.82
C SER A 438 72.44 -8.20 60.81
N LYS A 439 73.68 -7.93 60.39
CA LYS A 439 74.04 -6.89 59.41
C LYS A 439 73.64 -7.20 57.95
N LYS A 440 73.43 -8.47 57.58
CA LYS A 440 73.07 -8.83 56.19
C LYS A 440 71.62 -8.46 55.86
N SER A 441 71.44 -7.68 54.80
CA SER A 441 70.13 -7.30 54.26
C SER A 441 69.50 -8.41 53.40
N GLY A 442 68.17 -8.39 53.21
CA GLY A 442 67.47 -9.27 52.25
C GLY A 442 67.14 -10.66 52.79
N LYS A 443 67.03 -10.79 54.11
CA LYS A 443 66.77 -12.03 54.86
C LYS A 443 65.46 -11.98 55.68
N GLU A 444 64.76 -10.86 55.67
CA GLU A 444 63.69 -10.59 56.63
C GLU A 444 62.40 -11.40 56.36
N MET A 445 61.57 -11.52 57.41
CA MET A 445 60.46 -12.47 57.68
C MET A 445 60.83 -13.68 58.54
N LYS A 446 61.81 -14.52 58.14
CA LYS A 446 62.23 -15.71 58.92
C LYS A 446 63.58 -15.57 59.61
N ALA A 447 64.25 -14.42 59.48
CA ALA A 447 65.59 -14.18 60.03
C ALA A 447 65.70 -14.47 61.53
N THR A 448 64.74 -14.00 62.34
CA THR A 448 64.76 -14.18 63.81
C THR A 448 64.57 -15.65 64.19
N GLU A 449 63.59 -16.32 63.59
CA GLU A 449 63.26 -17.73 63.86
C GLU A 449 64.40 -18.66 63.44
N VAL A 450 64.95 -18.49 62.22
CA VAL A 450 66.06 -19.32 61.72
C VAL A 450 67.36 -19.06 62.50
N LEU A 451 67.62 -17.83 62.93
CA LEU A 451 68.75 -17.52 63.82
C LEU A 451 68.55 -18.19 65.19
N GLN A 452 67.35 -18.13 65.75
CA GLN A 452 67.06 -18.77 67.03
C GLN A 452 67.22 -20.29 66.96
N ASP A 453 66.73 -20.92 65.88
CA ASP A 453 66.93 -22.34 65.61
C ASP A 453 68.42 -22.70 65.55
N PHE A 454 69.22 -21.89 64.85
CA PHE A 454 70.67 -22.07 64.79
C PHE A 454 71.32 -21.98 66.19
N LEU A 455 70.95 -20.97 66.99
CA LEU A 455 71.50 -20.80 68.33
C LEU A 455 71.12 -21.95 69.28
N ASN A 456 69.87 -22.41 69.18
CA ASN A 456 69.41 -23.58 69.92
C ASN A 456 70.20 -24.83 69.53
N GLN A 457 70.45 -25.05 68.23
CA GLN A 457 71.27 -26.18 67.75
C GLN A 457 72.73 -26.13 68.26
N LYS A 458 73.29 -24.94 68.49
CA LYS A 458 74.66 -24.79 69.01
C LYS A 458 74.75 -24.81 70.53
N LYS A 459 73.63 -24.86 71.26
CA LYS A 459 73.57 -24.89 72.73
C LYS A 459 74.24 -26.14 73.32
N ASP A 460 73.93 -27.32 72.78
CA ASP A 460 74.52 -28.58 73.28
C ASP A 460 76.03 -28.64 73.02
N VAL A 461 76.48 -28.03 71.91
CA VAL A 461 77.91 -27.90 71.56
C VAL A 461 78.63 -26.96 72.54
N GLU A 462 77.99 -25.85 72.90
CA GLU A 462 78.50 -24.90 73.90
C GLU A 462 78.67 -25.54 75.27
N VAL A 463 77.65 -26.29 75.73
CA VAL A 463 77.68 -27.03 77.01
C VAL A 463 78.80 -28.07 77.00
N ALA A 464 79.01 -28.79 75.90
CA ALA A 464 80.11 -29.76 75.78
C ALA A 464 81.50 -29.09 75.85
N ILE A 465 81.67 -27.91 75.24
CA ILE A 465 82.92 -27.13 75.32
C ILE A 465 83.13 -26.59 76.74
N LEU A 466 82.07 -26.12 77.40
CA LEU A 466 82.08 -25.63 78.79
C LEU A 466 82.51 -26.71 79.80
N GLN A 467 82.10 -27.96 79.58
CA GLN A 467 82.47 -29.09 80.44
C GLN A 467 83.98 -29.40 80.39
N VAL A 468 84.63 -29.26 79.22
CA VAL A 468 86.05 -29.60 78.97
C VAL A 468 87.01 -28.42 79.26
N ASP A 469 86.52 -27.19 79.40
CA ASP A 469 87.37 -26.03 79.70
C ASP A 469 87.87 -26.04 81.16
N TYR A 470 89.18 -26.21 81.33
CA TYR A 470 89.87 -26.36 82.62
C TYR A 470 90.13 -25.04 83.37
N THR A 471 89.75 -23.89 82.80
CA THR A 471 89.96 -22.55 83.41
C THR A 471 88.83 -22.09 84.34
N LEU A 472 87.69 -22.79 84.35
CA LEU A 472 86.48 -22.41 85.08
C LEU A 472 86.26 -23.27 86.33
N LYS A 473 85.93 -22.64 87.47
CA LYS A 473 85.59 -23.35 88.73
C LYS A 473 84.16 -23.92 88.67
N GLU A 474 83.88 -25.02 89.39
CA GLU A 474 82.56 -25.71 89.42
C GLU A 474 81.36 -24.76 89.69
N ASN A 475 81.57 -23.75 90.54
CA ASN A 475 80.54 -22.75 90.87
C ASN A 475 80.31 -21.73 89.75
N GLU A 476 81.34 -21.41 88.96
CA GLU A 476 81.22 -20.51 87.80
C GLU A 476 80.50 -21.21 86.64
N LYS A 477 80.65 -22.55 86.51
CA LYS A 477 79.92 -23.37 85.53
C LYS A 477 78.40 -23.38 85.79
N LYS A 478 77.96 -23.52 87.05
CA LYS A 478 76.53 -23.51 87.43
C LYS A 478 75.86 -22.14 87.28
N ILE A 479 76.59 -21.05 87.57
CA ILE A 479 76.08 -19.69 87.40
C ILE A 479 75.90 -19.36 85.91
N ALA A 480 76.85 -19.76 85.06
CA ALA A 480 76.75 -19.58 83.62
C ALA A 480 75.57 -20.36 83.01
N GLU A 481 75.31 -21.60 83.43
CA GLU A 481 74.14 -22.39 82.99
C GLU A 481 72.80 -21.73 83.38
N GLN A 482 72.65 -21.31 84.64
CA GLN A 482 71.41 -20.66 85.11
C GLN A 482 71.16 -19.31 84.46
N GLN A 483 72.23 -18.53 84.23
CA GLN A 483 72.12 -17.23 83.57
C GLN A 483 71.74 -17.39 82.08
N ALA A 484 72.31 -18.39 81.40
CA ALA A 484 71.94 -18.72 80.02
C ALA A 484 70.48 -19.22 79.89
N GLU A 485 69.97 -20.01 80.84
CA GLU A 485 68.56 -20.44 80.86
C GLU A 485 67.60 -19.27 81.10
N LYS A 486 67.92 -18.38 82.04
CA LYS A 486 67.08 -17.21 82.34
C LYS A 486 67.00 -16.25 81.15
N GLU A 487 68.13 -15.93 80.54
CA GLU A 487 68.16 -15.07 79.35
C GLU A 487 67.45 -15.71 78.15
N ALA A 488 67.53 -17.02 77.99
CA ALA A 488 66.78 -17.74 76.95
C ALA A 488 65.26 -17.68 77.19
N ALA A 489 64.81 -17.80 78.44
CA ALA A 489 63.39 -17.73 78.79
C ALA A 489 62.82 -16.30 78.63
N GLU A 490 63.57 -15.27 79.03
CA GLU A 490 63.17 -13.87 78.86
C GLU A 490 63.08 -13.49 77.37
N ARG A 491 64.07 -13.88 76.54
CA ARG A 491 64.04 -13.66 75.09
C ARG A 491 62.90 -14.42 74.40
N ALA A 492 62.60 -15.65 74.82
CA ALA A 492 61.46 -16.41 74.29
C ALA A 492 60.12 -15.73 74.60
N MET A 493 59.97 -15.15 75.79
CA MET A 493 58.75 -14.45 76.19
C MET A 493 58.58 -13.11 75.47
N GLU A 494 59.66 -12.34 75.26
CA GLU A 494 59.63 -11.11 74.45
C GLU A 494 59.28 -11.38 72.98
N ASN A 495 59.85 -12.43 72.39
CA ASN A 495 59.53 -12.82 71.00
C ASN A 495 58.06 -13.21 70.86
N PHE A 496 57.53 -14.01 71.80
CA PHE A 496 56.11 -14.38 71.79
C PHE A 496 55.17 -13.18 71.95
N GLN A 497 55.54 -12.19 72.77
CA GLN A 497 54.76 -10.95 72.91
C GLN A 497 54.81 -10.09 71.65
N LYS A 498 55.98 -9.93 71.02
CA LYS A 498 56.12 -9.21 69.74
C LYS A 498 55.29 -9.85 68.64
N GLU A 499 55.32 -11.18 68.50
CA GLU A 499 54.49 -11.91 67.54
C GLU A 499 52.99 -11.66 67.77
N ARG A 500 52.54 -11.67 69.03
CA ARG A 500 51.13 -11.38 69.38
C ARG A 500 50.72 -9.94 69.05
N GLU A 501 51.61 -8.97 69.24
CA GLU A 501 51.33 -7.56 68.91
C GLU A 501 51.35 -7.29 67.41
N GLU A 502 52.29 -7.88 66.67
CA GLU A 502 52.34 -7.79 65.21
C GLU A 502 51.09 -8.42 64.57
N MET A 503 50.68 -9.59 65.05
CA MET A 503 49.46 -10.24 64.58
C MET A 503 48.19 -9.41 64.90
N ARG A 504 48.15 -8.75 66.06
CA ARG A 504 47.05 -7.82 66.40
C ARG A 504 47.03 -6.55 65.55
N LYS A 505 48.19 -5.98 65.22
CA LYS A 505 48.28 -4.83 64.31
C LYS A 505 47.83 -5.20 62.90
N LEU A 506 48.26 -6.36 62.40
CA LEU A 506 47.88 -6.89 61.11
C LEU A 506 46.36 -7.02 60.95
N MET A 507 45.70 -7.66 61.92
CA MET A 507 44.24 -7.83 61.91
C MET A 507 43.49 -6.50 61.91
N LYS A 508 43.97 -5.51 62.66
CA LYS A 508 43.36 -4.17 62.69
C LYS A 508 43.56 -3.40 61.38
N GLU A 509 44.70 -3.57 60.73
CA GLU A 509 45.00 -2.88 59.47
C GLU A 509 44.23 -3.48 58.29
N GLN A 510 44.08 -4.81 58.24
CA GLN A 510 43.16 -5.46 57.29
C GLN A 510 41.72 -4.99 57.45
N GLN A 511 41.25 -4.86 58.69
CA GLN A 511 39.89 -4.38 58.96
C GLN A 511 39.67 -2.92 58.51
N ARG A 512 40.66 -2.04 58.72
CA ARG A 512 40.58 -0.64 58.26
C ARG A 512 40.61 -0.51 56.74
N ASN A 513 41.40 -1.33 56.06
CA ASN A 513 41.43 -1.34 54.59
C ASN A 513 40.09 -1.80 54.01
N TYR A 514 39.45 -2.78 54.64
CA TYR A 514 38.10 -3.22 54.27
C TYR A 514 37.08 -2.07 54.35
N GLU A 515 37.07 -1.34 55.46
CA GLU A 515 36.19 -0.17 55.64
C GLU A 515 36.47 0.95 54.62
N GLN A 516 37.72 1.12 54.20
CA GLN A 516 38.08 2.10 53.16
C GLN A 516 37.63 1.66 51.75
N HIS A 517 37.73 0.38 51.43
CA HIS A 517 37.22 -0.16 50.17
C HIS A 517 35.69 -0.07 50.06
N GLU A 518 34.98 -0.34 51.15
CA GLU A 518 33.53 -0.17 51.21
C GLU A 518 33.12 1.30 50.97
N LYS A 519 33.84 2.25 51.57
CA LYS A 519 33.62 3.69 51.34
C LYS A 519 33.85 4.11 49.88
N MET A 520 34.93 3.65 49.25
CA MET A 520 35.19 3.93 47.83
C MET A 520 34.10 3.36 46.91
N LEU A 521 33.56 2.18 47.24
CA LEU A 521 32.45 1.57 46.50
C LEU A 521 31.17 2.41 46.59
N ILE A 522 30.84 2.87 47.80
CA ILE A 522 29.67 3.73 48.06
C ILE A 522 29.80 5.07 47.33
N GLU A 523 30.98 5.69 47.33
CA GLU A 523 31.22 6.93 46.57
C GLU A 523 31.07 6.73 45.06
N LYS A 524 31.58 5.62 44.52
CA LYS A 524 31.43 5.31 43.10
C LYS A 524 29.96 5.12 42.70
N LEU A 525 29.21 4.33 43.48
CA LEU A 525 27.77 4.12 43.28
C LEU A 525 26.99 5.44 43.36
N ARG A 526 27.35 6.35 44.27
CA ARG A 526 26.75 7.70 44.36
C ARG A 526 27.06 8.53 43.12
N HIS A 527 28.30 8.47 42.60
CA HIS A 527 28.71 9.22 41.42
C HIS A 527 28.03 8.70 40.14
N GLU A 528 27.91 7.38 39.98
CA GLU A 528 27.18 6.76 38.86
C GLU A 528 25.68 7.08 38.92
N ASN A 529 25.05 7.00 40.10
CA ASN A 529 23.66 7.42 40.28
C ASN A 529 23.47 8.92 40.00
N GLN A 530 24.40 9.79 40.41
CA GLN A 530 24.33 11.22 40.08
C GLN A 530 24.41 11.47 38.58
N LYS A 531 25.27 10.76 37.85
CA LYS A 531 25.34 10.85 36.38
C LYS A 531 24.04 10.38 35.73
N ALA A 532 23.46 9.28 36.20
CA ALA A 532 22.17 8.79 35.71
C ALA A 532 21.03 9.80 35.99
N ILE A 533 21.03 10.44 37.17
CA ILE A 533 20.07 11.50 37.51
C ILE A 533 20.25 12.73 36.61
N GLN A 534 21.49 13.18 36.39
CA GLN A 534 21.77 14.32 35.50
C GLN A 534 21.34 14.06 34.05
N GLU A 535 21.54 12.85 33.55
CA GLU A 535 21.08 12.46 32.21
C GLU A 535 19.54 12.39 32.16
N ASN A 536 18.91 11.83 33.19
CA ASN A 536 17.45 11.85 33.30
C ASN A 536 16.89 13.27 33.37
N GLU A 537 17.54 14.19 34.09
CA GLU A 537 17.19 15.63 34.13
C GLU A 537 17.37 16.31 32.77
N ARG A 538 18.40 15.93 32.01
CA ARG A 538 18.63 16.42 30.63
C ARG A 538 17.50 15.96 29.70
N ILE A 539 17.11 14.69 29.77
CA ILE A 539 15.98 14.12 29.02
C ILE A 539 14.68 14.83 29.42
N LEU A 540 14.44 15.03 30.72
CA LEU A 540 13.28 15.76 31.24
C LEU A 540 13.26 17.24 30.78
N LYS A 541 14.41 17.92 30.72
CA LYS A 541 14.51 19.28 30.18
C LYS A 541 14.18 19.33 28.70
N GLN A 542 14.67 18.37 27.90
CA GLN A 542 14.29 18.26 26.50
C GLN A 542 12.78 18.00 26.35
N MET A 543 12.20 17.12 27.17
CA MET A 543 10.76 16.87 27.22
C MET A 543 9.96 18.15 27.52
N PHE A 544 10.43 18.98 28.46
CA PHE A 544 9.78 20.25 28.80
C PHE A 544 9.88 21.27 27.65
N GLN A 545 11.02 21.36 26.97
CA GLN A 545 11.19 22.24 25.81
C GLN A 545 10.35 21.81 24.61
N GLU A 546 10.24 20.50 24.35
CA GLU A 546 9.38 19.96 23.29
C GLU A 546 7.89 20.16 23.62
N ARG A 547 7.48 19.99 24.89
CA ARG A 547 6.11 20.31 25.34
C ARG A 547 5.79 21.80 25.22
N GLN A 548 6.73 22.69 25.55
CA GLN A 548 6.54 24.14 25.37
C GLN A 548 6.41 24.51 23.89
N LYS A 549 7.28 23.98 23.02
CA LYS A 549 7.17 24.19 21.56
C LYS A 549 5.85 23.64 20.99
N GLY A 550 5.32 22.55 21.54
CA GLY A 550 4.00 22.02 21.18
C GLY A 550 2.83 22.85 21.74
N ALA A 551 2.95 23.39 22.96
CA ALA A 551 1.93 24.21 23.60
C ALA A 551 1.86 25.64 23.03
N ASP A 552 2.98 26.24 22.64
CA ASP A 552 3.05 27.57 22.04
C ASP A 552 2.43 27.58 20.62
N ILE A 553 2.50 26.45 19.90
CA ILE A 553 1.86 26.29 18.58
C ILE A 553 0.35 26.00 18.72
N ALA A 554 -0.06 25.25 19.76
CA ALA A 554 -1.48 25.09 20.11
C ALA A 554 -2.12 26.42 20.55
N ALA A 555 -1.36 27.29 21.23
CA ALA A 555 -1.78 28.66 21.55
C ALA A 555 -1.82 29.58 20.31
N MET A 556 -0.90 29.41 19.35
CA MET A 556 -0.94 30.13 18.06
C MET A 556 -2.10 29.70 17.16
N THR A 557 -2.49 28.42 17.14
CA THR A 557 -3.68 27.95 16.42
C THR A 557 -4.99 28.42 17.07
N PHE A 558 -4.97 28.71 18.38
CA PHE A 558 -6.09 29.34 19.08
C PHE A 558 -6.16 30.87 18.86
N SER A 559 -5.01 31.53 18.67
CA SER A 559 -4.90 32.99 18.50
C SER A 559 -5.32 33.50 17.12
N VAL A 560 -5.36 32.66 16.09
CA VAL A 560 -5.77 33.07 14.72
C VAL A 560 -7.29 32.93 14.50
N PHE A 561 -8.01 32.23 15.38
CA PHE A 561 -9.47 32.04 15.25
C PHE A 561 -10.34 32.92 16.20
N TYR A 562 -9.75 33.68 17.12
CA TYR A 562 -10.51 34.51 18.08
C TYR A 562 -10.37 36.05 17.93
N SER A 563 -9.84 36.55 16.81
CA SER A 563 -9.77 38.00 16.53
C SER A 563 -10.67 38.47 15.37
N ARG A 564 -11.68 37.69 14.95
CA ARG A 564 -12.59 38.08 13.85
C ARG A 564 -14.09 38.06 14.15
N ARG A 565 -14.51 37.97 15.42
CA ARG A 565 -15.93 38.17 15.83
C ARG A 565 -16.03 38.97 17.13
N LEU A 566 -16.32 40.27 16.97
CA LEU A 566 -16.91 41.27 17.89
C LEU A 566 -16.05 42.50 18.24
N LEU A 567 -15.95 43.42 17.28
CA LEU A 567 -16.17 44.87 17.42
C LEU A 567 -16.01 45.40 15.98
N VAL A 568 -17.00 45.93 15.26
CA VAL A 568 -17.91 47.01 15.62
C VAL A 568 -19.08 46.98 14.63
N TYR A 569 -20.24 46.50 15.11
CA TYR A 569 -21.54 46.92 14.59
C TYR A 569 -21.80 48.35 15.11
N LYS A 570 -21.05 49.31 14.57
CA LYS A 570 -21.21 50.76 14.79
C LYS A 570 -20.28 51.56 13.87
N ARG A 571 -20.55 51.48 12.57
CA ARG A 571 -20.34 52.59 11.61
C ARG A 571 -21.21 52.34 10.39
N LEU A 572 -22.52 52.28 10.66
CA LEU A 572 -23.52 52.76 9.72
C LEU A 572 -23.51 54.30 9.81
N LEU A 573 -23.54 54.93 8.64
CA LEU A 573 -23.66 56.37 8.34
C LEU A 573 -22.39 57.25 8.34
N VAL A 574 -22.33 58.05 7.27
CA VAL A 574 -21.29 58.99 6.82
C VAL A 574 -20.16 58.24 6.08
N VAL A 575 -20.26 57.94 4.78
CA VAL A 575 -20.52 58.88 3.68
C VAL A 575 -21.31 58.19 2.55
N PHE A 576 -22.62 58.39 2.56
CA PHE A 576 -23.35 58.64 1.32
C PHE A 576 -22.88 60.03 0.86
N ASN A 577 -22.55 60.18 -0.43
CA ASN A 577 -22.14 61.39 -1.12
C ASN A 577 -20.67 61.81 -0.97
N GLN A 578 -19.84 61.36 -1.91
CA GLN A 578 -19.30 62.23 -2.95
C GLN A 578 -18.75 61.34 -4.07
N ILE A 579 -19.60 60.97 -5.01
CA ILE A 579 -19.73 61.64 -6.32
C ILE A 579 -18.54 61.33 -7.24
N LYS A 580 -18.81 60.38 -8.15
CA LYS A 580 -18.90 60.61 -9.60
C LYS A 580 -17.67 61.27 -10.27
N ARG A 581 -17.24 60.59 -11.34
CA ARG A 581 -16.41 61.06 -12.48
C ARG A 581 -14.90 61.04 -12.16
N LYS A 582 -14.01 60.56 -13.03
CA LYS A 582 -14.04 60.43 -14.50
C LYS A 582 -12.81 59.57 -14.89
N GLN A 583 -12.98 58.58 -15.76
CA GLN A 583 -12.59 58.55 -17.19
C GLN A 583 -11.18 58.00 -17.48
N GLU A 584 -11.20 56.93 -18.29
CA GLU A 584 -10.38 56.71 -19.51
C GLU A 584 -8.85 56.80 -19.40
N ASN A 585 -8.16 55.69 -19.62
CA ASN A 585 -7.52 55.47 -20.93
C ASN A 585 -6.98 54.05 -21.15
N SER A 586 -6.95 53.75 -22.45
CA SER A 586 -6.76 52.52 -23.22
C SER A 586 -5.31 52.09 -23.49
N HIS A 587 -5.19 50.89 -24.10
CA HIS A 587 -4.11 50.39 -25.00
C HIS A 587 -2.80 49.93 -24.30
N VAL A 588 -2.07 48.84 -24.63
CA VAL A 588 -1.80 47.95 -25.80
C VAL A 588 -1.24 46.62 -25.18
N TYR A 589 -1.48 45.37 -25.61
CA TYR A 589 -0.92 44.66 -26.77
C TYR A 589 -1.63 43.32 -27.04
N ARG A 590 -1.75 43.03 -28.35
CA ARG A 590 -2.12 41.78 -29.02
C ARG A 590 -0.88 40.89 -29.23
N GLU A 591 -1.14 39.66 -29.71
CA GLU A 591 -0.24 38.56 -30.16
C GLU A 591 -0.01 37.57 -28.99
N ASP A 592 -0.51 36.34 -29.01
CA ASP A 592 -0.41 35.32 -30.07
C ASP A 592 -1.73 34.63 -30.43
N MET A 593 -1.99 34.58 -31.74
CA MET A 593 -3.04 33.77 -32.36
C MET A 593 -2.33 32.65 -33.13
N GLY A 594 -2.37 31.44 -32.59
CA GLY A 594 -1.63 30.30 -33.15
C GLY A 594 -2.06 28.96 -32.59
N CYS A 595 -3.35 28.60 -32.74
CA CYS A 595 -3.82 27.23 -33.01
C CYS A 595 -5.35 27.26 -33.13
N MET A 596 -5.88 27.60 -34.32
CA MET A 596 -7.32 27.66 -34.58
C MET A 596 -7.69 26.62 -35.63
N GLU A 597 -7.45 25.34 -35.33
CA GLU A 597 -7.94 24.21 -36.14
C GLU A 597 -8.37 22.97 -35.33
N CYS A 598 -8.40 23.03 -33.99
CA CYS A 598 -8.81 21.91 -33.12
C CYS A 598 -10.20 22.08 -32.47
N ALA A 599 -10.91 23.19 -32.72
CA ALA A 599 -12.09 23.60 -31.95
C ALA A 599 -13.44 23.18 -32.53
N MET A 600 -13.55 22.00 -33.14
CA MET A 600 -14.86 21.40 -33.46
C MET A 600 -14.98 20.04 -32.77
N ASN A 601 -15.86 19.99 -31.74
CA ASN A 601 -16.27 18.83 -30.92
C ASN A 601 -15.40 18.42 -29.72
N HIS A 602 -14.99 19.36 -28.86
CA HIS A 602 -14.45 19.03 -27.54
C HIS A 602 -15.50 19.34 -26.45
N TYR A 603 -16.09 18.32 -25.85
CA TYR A 603 -16.92 18.46 -24.65
C TYR A 603 -15.97 18.47 -23.43
N GLY A 604 -15.93 19.59 -22.70
CA GLY A 604 -15.00 19.82 -21.59
C GLY A 604 -15.22 18.89 -20.39
N GLU A 605 -14.27 18.94 -19.43
CA GLU A 605 -14.26 18.14 -18.20
C GLU A 605 -15.49 18.38 -17.33
N ILE A 606 -16.14 17.30 -16.87
CA ILE A 606 -17.25 17.39 -15.92
C ILE A 606 -17.10 16.38 -14.78
N CYS A 607 -17.27 16.88 -13.55
CA CYS A 607 -17.14 16.13 -12.30
C CYS A 607 -18.49 15.54 -11.85
N MET A 608 -18.57 14.25 -11.50
CA MET A 608 -19.61 13.73 -10.61
C MET A 608 -19.20 14.00 -9.14
N GLN A 609 -19.77 15.02 -8.50
CA GLN A 609 -19.35 15.52 -7.18
C GLN A 609 -20.02 14.81 -5.98
N GLU A 610 -19.27 14.76 -4.86
CA GLU A 610 -19.79 14.63 -3.50
C GLU A 610 -20.27 16.01 -2.97
N LYS A 611 -21.32 16.05 -2.14
CA LYS A 611 -21.68 17.26 -1.37
C LYS A 611 -20.94 17.28 -0.03
N GLU A 612 -20.45 18.46 0.38
CA GLU A 612 -19.98 18.72 1.75
C GLU A 612 -21.13 19.18 2.68
N GLU A 613 -21.10 18.62 3.90
CA GLU A 613 -21.87 18.88 5.12
C GLU A 613 -23.41 18.87 5.08
N ASN A 614 -23.98 17.75 5.50
CA ASN A 614 -25.06 17.72 6.50
C ASN A 614 -24.70 16.68 7.57
N LYS A 615 -25.30 16.74 8.76
CA LYS A 615 -24.96 16.01 10.00
C LYS A 615 -25.06 14.45 9.95
N GLY A 616 -24.77 13.82 8.82
CA GLY A 616 -24.73 12.37 8.61
C GLY A 616 -24.07 11.95 7.29
N GLY A 617 -22.73 12.05 7.20
CA GLY A 617 -21.91 11.42 6.14
C GLY A 617 -21.85 12.13 4.77
N ARG A 618 -20.78 11.86 4.00
CA ARG A 618 -20.60 12.33 2.61
C ARG A 618 -21.29 11.36 1.63
N GLU A 619 -22.21 11.86 0.81
CA GLU A 619 -23.00 11.05 -0.13
C GLU A 619 -22.59 11.31 -1.59
N LEU A 620 -22.50 10.24 -2.40
CA LEU A 620 -22.22 10.33 -3.84
C LEU A 620 -23.41 10.94 -4.58
N THR A 621 -23.20 11.98 -5.39
CA THR A 621 -24.25 12.61 -6.20
C THR A 621 -23.86 12.74 -7.66
N ILE A 622 -24.85 12.86 -8.54
CA ILE A 622 -24.63 12.93 -9.99
C ILE A 622 -24.70 14.39 -10.45
N ASN A 623 -23.75 14.78 -11.29
CA ASN A 623 -23.78 16.05 -11.98
C ASN A 623 -24.69 15.98 -13.22
N GLN A 624 -25.71 16.84 -13.25
CA GLN A 624 -26.71 16.88 -14.32
C GLN A 624 -26.13 17.37 -15.65
N ASP A 625 -25.15 18.27 -15.62
CA ASP A 625 -24.50 18.76 -16.85
C ASP A 625 -23.72 17.62 -17.52
N ALA A 626 -23.08 16.75 -16.73
CA ALA A 626 -22.39 15.57 -17.24
C ALA A 626 -23.38 14.59 -17.89
N LEU A 627 -24.52 14.34 -17.23
CA LEU A 627 -25.57 13.49 -17.79
C LEU A 627 -26.06 14.02 -19.14
N GLN A 628 -26.24 15.33 -19.28
CA GLN A 628 -26.68 15.93 -20.54
C GLN A 628 -25.68 15.70 -21.67
N ILE A 629 -24.38 15.90 -21.41
CA ILE A 629 -23.33 15.62 -22.41
C ILE A 629 -23.35 14.16 -22.82
N LEU A 630 -23.48 13.23 -21.86
CA LEU A 630 -23.57 11.82 -22.18
C LEU A 630 -24.80 11.52 -23.04
N THR A 631 -25.97 12.10 -22.76
CA THR A 631 -27.18 11.83 -23.56
C THR A 631 -27.07 12.28 -25.02
N ASP A 632 -26.21 13.25 -25.33
CA ASP A 632 -26.00 13.77 -26.68
C ASP A 632 -25.04 12.87 -27.51
N ILE A 633 -24.32 11.94 -26.88
CA ILE A 633 -23.37 11.04 -27.54
C ILE A 633 -24.09 9.76 -27.97
N THR A 634 -24.37 9.63 -29.27
CA THR A 634 -25.05 8.45 -29.84
C THR A 634 -24.09 7.34 -30.29
N GLN A 635 -22.79 7.64 -30.40
CA GLN A 635 -21.76 6.70 -30.80
C GLN A 635 -21.48 5.63 -29.73
N PRO A 636 -21.05 4.41 -30.10
CA PRO A 636 -20.57 3.42 -29.14
C PRO A 636 -19.33 3.91 -28.38
N LEU A 637 -19.24 3.55 -27.11
CA LEU A 637 -18.22 4.05 -26.21
C LEU A 637 -17.12 3.03 -25.93
N VAL A 638 -15.86 3.46 -26.02
CA VAL A 638 -14.71 2.81 -25.38
C VAL A 638 -14.44 3.56 -24.09
N ILE A 639 -14.55 2.90 -22.94
CA ILE A 639 -14.50 3.56 -21.63
C ILE A 639 -13.25 3.10 -20.87
N VAL A 640 -12.33 4.02 -20.61
CA VAL A 640 -11.10 3.79 -19.86
C VAL A 640 -11.23 4.47 -18.50
N ALA A 641 -11.30 3.68 -17.43
CA ALA A 641 -11.25 4.22 -16.07
C ALA A 641 -9.88 4.01 -15.46
N ILE A 642 -9.33 5.03 -14.81
CA ILE A 642 -8.09 4.92 -14.06
C ILE A 642 -8.34 5.02 -12.56
N ILE A 643 -7.82 4.06 -11.81
CA ILE A 643 -7.92 3.99 -10.36
C ILE A 643 -6.53 3.83 -9.75
N GLY A 644 -6.37 4.25 -8.50
CA GLY A 644 -5.09 4.15 -7.80
C GLY A 644 -4.94 5.20 -6.72
N LYS A 645 -3.84 5.13 -5.98
CA LYS A 645 -3.53 6.08 -4.90
C LYS A 645 -3.56 7.53 -5.39
N TYR A 646 -3.85 8.46 -4.50
CA TYR A 646 -3.69 9.90 -4.78
C TYR A 646 -2.22 10.21 -5.11
N ARG A 647 -1.99 11.24 -5.95
CA ARG A 647 -0.65 11.69 -6.38
C ARG A 647 0.23 10.65 -7.09
N THR A 648 -0.38 9.71 -7.81
CA THR A 648 0.34 8.72 -8.63
C THR A 648 0.40 9.05 -10.12
N GLY A 649 -0.04 10.25 -10.54
CA GLY A 649 -0.02 10.68 -11.93
C GLY A 649 -1.13 10.09 -12.82
N LYS A 650 -2.30 9.77 -12.23
CA LYS A 650 -3.48 9.24 -12.94
C LYS A 650 -3.99 10.19 -14.03
N SER A 651 -4.29 11.43 -13.63
CA SER A 651 -4.79 12.49 -14.49
C SER A 651 -3.83 12.76 -15.67
N TYR A 652 -2.51 12.67 -15.43
CA TYR A 652 -1.51 12.79 -16.49
C TYR A 652 -1.67 11.70 -17.56
N LEU A 653 -1.81 10.42 -17.18
CA LEU A 653 -1.98 9.33 -18.15
C LEU A 653 -3.26 9.50 -18.98
N LEU A 654 -4.34 9.97 -18.37
CA LEU A 654 -5.58 10.23 -19.10
C LEU A 654 -5.46 11.43 -20.05
N ASN A 655 -4.80 12.51 -19.63
CA ASN A 655 -4.53 13.67 -20.49
C ASN A 655 -3.76 13.24 -21.76
N ILE A 656 -2.77 12.36 -21.61
CA ILE A 656 -2.05 11.78 -22.75
C ILE A 656 -2.97 10.93 -23.65
N LEU A 657 -3.88 10.13 -23.08
CA LEU A 657 -4.86 9.38 -23.89
C LEU A 657 -5.83 10.31 -24.62
N ALA A 658 -6.21 11.45 -24.03
CA ALA A 658 -7.02 12.48 -24.68
C ALA A 658 -6.28 13.20 -25.81
N GLY A 659 -4.95 13.06 -25.89
CA GLY A 659 -4.11 13.79 -26.85
C GLY A 659 -3.91 15.26 -26.49
N CYS A 660 -4.12 15.66 -25.23
CA CYS A 660 -3.99 17.04 -24.76
C CYS A 660 -3.20 17.11 -23.45
N LYS A 661 -2.22 18.03 -23.35
CA LYS A 661 -1.45 18.23 -22.11
C LYS A 661 -2.26 18.91 -20.99
N LYS A 662 -3.25 19.73 -21.36
CA LYS A 662 -4.10 20.52 -20.45
C LYS A 662 -5.54 20.01 -20.46
N GLY A 663 -5.77 18.97 -19.67
CA GLY A 663 -7.08 18.42 -19.37
C GLY A 663 -7.28 18.34 -17.87
N PHE A 664 -7.56 17.13 -17.36
CA PHE A 664 -7.74 16.86 -15.94
C PHE A 664 -6.64 17.54 -15.10
N PRO A 665 -7.01 18.27 -14.03
CA PRO A 665 -6.08 19.11 -13.30
C PRO A 665 -5.01 18.29 -12.57
N LEU A 666 -3.74 18.55 -12.89
CA LEU A 666 -2.63 17.99 -12.13
C LEU A 666 -2.46 18.75 -10.81
N GLY A 667 -1.99 18.09 -9.75
CA GLY A 667 -1.67 18.77 -8.50
C GLY A 667 -0.28 18.49 -7.98
N SER A 668 0.41 19.58 -7.63
CA SER A 668 1.81 19.63 -7.17
C SER A 668 1.96 19.57 -5.64
N THR A 669 0.91 19.91 -4.88
CA THR A 669 0.95 20.00 -3.40
C THR A 669 0.61 18.69 -2.71
N ILE A 670 0.82 18.59 -1.39
CA ILE A 670 0.49 17.39 -0.58
C ILE A 670 -1.02 17.08 -0.44
N GLN A 671 -1.91 18.03 -0.72
CA GLN A 671 -3.38 17.88 -0.59
C GLN A 671 -4.01 17.25 -1.84
N ALA A 672 -4.95 16.30 -1.73
CA ALA A 672 -5.59 15.72 -2.92
C ALA A 672 -6.40 16.76 -3.72
N LYS A 673 -6.32 16.71 -5.07
CA LYS A 673 -7.07 17.61 -5.98
C LYS A 673 -8.37 17.00 -6.52
N THR A 674 -8.33 15.78 -7.04
CA THR A 674 -9.50 15.12 -7.65
C THR A 674 -10.40 14.54 -6.56
N LYS A 675 -11.64 15.04 -6.45
CA LYS A 675 -12.72 14.46 -5.63
C LYS A 675 -13.80 13.86 -6.55
N GLY A 676 -14.33 12.67 -6.24
CA GLY A 676 -15.32 11.94 -7.03
C GLY A 676 -14.77 11.22 -8.27
N ILE A 677 -15.61 11.10 -9.32
CA ILE A 677 -15.22 10.56 -10.63
C ILE A 677 -15.42 11.64 -11.67
N TRP A 678 -14.38 11.96 -12.41
CA TRP A 678 -14.39 12.95 -13.50
C TRP A 678 -14.42 12.23 -14.83
N MET A 679 -15.11 12.81 -15.82
CA MET A 679 -15.17 12.24 -17.15
C MET A 679 -14.71 13.23 -18.22
N TRP A 680 -14.13 12.69 -19.29
CA TRP A 680 -13.81 13.43 -20.50
C TRP A 680 -14.10 12.58 -21.74
N CYS A 681 -14.91 13.12 -22.65
CA CYS A 681 -15.34 12.43 -23.86
C CYS A 681 -14.63 13.04 -25.08
N VAL A 682 -13.90 12.22 -25.82
CA VAL A 682 -13.19 12.63 -27.06
C VAL A 682 -13.48 11.64 -28.19
N PRO A 683 -13.43 12.05 -29.47
CA PRO A 683 -13.51 11.11 -30.58
C PRO A 683 -12.43 10.02 -30.48
N HIS A 684 -12.79 8.76 -30.78
CA HIS A 684 -11.80 7.69 -30.69
C HIS A 684 -10.75 7.83 -31.83
N PRO A 685 -9.45 7.87 -31.51
CA PRO A 685 -8.41 8.24 -32.48
C PRO A 685 -8.19 7.22 -33.60
N THR A 686 -8.41 5.93 -33.34
CA THR A 686 -8.20 4.83 -34.30
C THR A 686 -9.49 4.10 -34.73
N LYS A 687 -10.64 4.41 -34.11
CA LYS A 687 -11.92 3.72 -34.35
C LYS A 687 -12.97 4.73 -34.81
N PRO A 688 -13.12 4.95 -36.13
CA PRO A 688 -14.08 5.93 -36.62
C PRO A 688 -15.50 5.58 -36.16
N GLY A 689 -16.30 6.60 -35.87
CA GLY A 689 -17.67 6.44 -35.38
C GLY A 689 -17.80 5.99 -33.92
N HIS A 690 -16.70 5.92 -33.16
CA HIS A 690 -16.68 5.60 -31.72
C HIS A 690 -16.21 6.80 -30.89
N THR A 691 -16.62 6.84 -29.63
CA THR A 691 -16.19 7.86 -28.65
C THR A 691 -15.34 7.21 -27.57
N LEU A 692 -14.21 7.80 -27.24
CA LEU A 692 -13.37 7.43 -26.10
C LEU A 692 -13.80 8.24 -24.88
N VAL A 693 -14.19 7.55 -23.81
CA VAL A 693 -14.56 8.17 -22.53
C VAL A 693 -13.48 7.82 -21.50
N LEU A 694 -12.87 8.86 -20.94
CA LEU A 694 -11.83 8.75 -19.94
C LEU A 694 -12.43 9.08 -18.57
N LEU A 695 -12.30 8.17 -17.60
CA LEU A 695 -12.81 8.34 -16.24
C LEU A 695 -11.63 8.48 -15.25
N ASP A 696 -11.38 9.69 -14.75
CA ASP A 696 -10.38 9.94 -13.69
C ASP A 696 -11.03 9.80 -12.32
N THR A 697 -10.56 8.87 -11.50
CA THR A 697 -11.08 8.72 -10.14
C THR A 697 -10.27 9.50 -9.14
N GLU A 698 -10.95 9.92 -8.08
CA GLU A 698 -10.33 10.34 -6.84
C GLU A 698 -9.30 9.31 -6.35
N GLY A 699 -8.22 9.83 -5.75
CA GLY A 699 -7.14 8.99 -5.26
C GLY A 699 -7.54 8.24 -3.99
N LEU A 700 -7.25 6.94 -3.96
CA LEU A 700 -7.53 6.06 -2.82
C LEU A 700 -6.57 6.37 -1.66
N GLY A 701 -7.06 6.31 -0.42
CA GLY A 701 -6.22 6.30 0.80
C GLY A 701 -5.60 7.64 1.24
N ASP A 702 -6.21 8.77 0.87
CA ASP A 702 -5.82 10.10 1.35
C ASP A 702 -6.04 10.26 2.87
N VAL A 703 -5.07 10.85 3.57
CA VAL A 703 -5.01 11.00 5.03
C VAL A 703 -6.00 12.03 5.54
N GLU A 704 -6.29 13.07 4.74
CA GLU A 704 -7.21 14.16 5.09
C GLU A 704 -8.69 13.77 4.91
N LYS A 705 -8.98 12.60 4.32
CA LYS A 705 -10.37 12.12 4.17
C LYS A 705 -10.93 11.58 5.49
N GLU A 706 -12.15 12.00 5.82
CA GLU A 706 -12.87 11.53 7.00
C GLU A 706 -13.59 10.18 6.78
N ASP A 707 -14.02 9.85 5.55
CA ASP A 707 -14.81 8.63 5.25
C ASP A 707 -14.15 7.75 4.17
N SER A 708 -13.67 6.58 4.55
CA SER A 708 -13.10 5.56 3.64
C SER A 708 -14.16 4.69 2.95
N LYS A 709 -15.45 4.87 3.26
CA LYS A 709 -16.54 4.06 2.67
C LYS A 709 -16.76 4.34 1.18
N ASN A 710 -16.52 5.57 0.74
CA ASN A 710 -16.75 5.98 -0.65
C ASN A 710 -15.66 5.46 -1.60
N ASP A 711 -14.42 5.28 -1.14
CA ASP A 711 -13.31 4.73 -1.94
C ASP A 711 -13.68 3.36 -2.56
N ALA A 712 -14.36 2.50 -1.80
CA ALA A 712 -14.80 1.19 -2.28
C ALA A 712 -15.93 1.29 -3.33
N TRP A 713 -16.86 2.26 -3.18
CA TRP A 713 -17.92 2.49 -4.17
C TRP A 713 -17.38 3.12 -5.45
N ILE A 714 -16.42 4.05 -5.34
CA ILE A 714 -15.71 4.62 -6.49
C ILE A 714 -15.01 3.51 -7.27
N PHE A 715 -14.35 2.59 -6.57
CA PHE A 715 -13.73 1.40 -7.18
C PHE A 715 -14.77 0.52 -7.91
N CYS A 716 -15.90 0.19 -7.26
CA CYS A 716 -16.98 -0.59 -7.89
C CYS A 716 -17.56 0.10 -9.13
N LEU A 717 -17.81 1.41 -9.08
CA LEU A 717 -18.33 2.18 -10.21
C LEU A 717 -17.31 2.22 -11.36
N ALA A 718 -16.02 2.40 -11.07
CA ALA A 718 -14.98 2.34 -12.10
C ALA A 718 -14.94 0.99 -12.82
N VAL A 719 -15.08 -0.12 -12.07
CA VAL A 719 -15.18 -1.48 -12.65
C VAL A 719 -16.43 -1.61 -13.53
N LEU A 720 -17.61 -1.25 -13.02
CA LEU A 720 -18.88 -1.47 -13.74
C LEU A 720 -19.05 -0.58 -14.98
N LEU A 721 -18.57 0.67 -14.93
CA LEU A 721 -18.74 1.64 -16.00
C LEU A 721 -17.69 1.47 -17.11
N SER A 722 -16.48 1.00 -16.79
CA SER A 722 -15.39 0.90 -17.78
C SER A 722 -15.44 -0.37 -18.62
N SER A 723 -14.82 -0.30 -19.81
CA SER A 723 -14.43 -1.47 -20.60
C SER A 723 -12.94 -1.81 -20.43
N ASN A 724 -12.14 -0.83 -20.00
CA ASN A 724 -10.72 -0.99 -19.66
C ASN A 724 -10.46 -0.31 -18.31
N LEU A 725 -10.01 -1.09 -17.33
CA LEU A 725 -9.69 -0.61 -15.99
C LEU A 725 -8.18 -0.53 -15.83
N VAL A 726 -7.68 0.69 -15.71
CA VAL A 726 -6.27 0.98 -15.45
C VAL A 726 -6.06 1.12 -13.96
N PHE A 727 -5.34 0.17 -13.35
CA PHE A 727 -4.85 0.30 -11.99
C PHE A 727 -3.45 0.91 -11.99
N ASN A 728 -3.33 2.12 -11.43
CA ASN A 728 -2.12 2.91 -11.43
C ASN A 728 -1.46 2.93 -10.04
N SER A 729 -0.24 2.41 -9.95
CA SER A 729 0.56 2.40 -8.73
C SER A 729 1.97 2.92 -8.99
N VAL A 730 2.67 3.40 -7.97
CA VAL A 730 4.08 3.84 -8.05
C VAL A 730 4.98 2.76 -7.45
N GLY A 731 6.13 2.50 -8.06
CA GLY A 731 7.16 1.60 -7.52
C GLY A 731 7.08 0.18 -8.08
N THR A 732 6.74 -0.80 -7.24
CA THR A 732 6.74 -2.24 -7.60
C THR A 732 5.44 -2.91 -7.16
N ILE A 733 5.13 -4.09 -7.72
CA ILE A 733 4.05 -4.94 -7.23
C ILE A 733 4.52 -5.62 -5.93
N ASP A 734 4.31 -4.94 -4.80
CA ASP A 734 4.57 -5.48 -3.46
C ASP A 734 3.29 -5.99 -2.78
N GLN A 735 3.41 -6.56 -1.57
CA GLN A 735 2.25 -7.03 -0.83
C GLN A 735 1.29 -5.88 -0.48
N GLN A 736 1.78 -4.65 -0.32
CA GLN A 736 0.93 -3.48 -0.07
C GLN A 736 0.17 -3.05 -1.33
N ALA A 737 0.78 -3.16 -2.52
CA ALA A 737 0.10 -2.91 -3.78
C ALA A 737 -1.05 -3.90 -3.97
N MET A 738 -0.89 -5.15 -3.49
CA MET A 738 -1.97 -6.15 -3.41
C MET A 738 -3.00 -5.84 -2.31
N GLU A 739 -2.60 -5.33 -1.15
CA GLU A 739 -3.52 -4.89 -0.09
C GLU A 739 -4.33 -3.66 -0.51
N GLN A 740 -3.77 -2.75 -1.31
CA GLN A 740 -4.52 -1.65 -1.93
C GLN A 740 -5.60 -2.15 -2.89
N LEU A 741 -5.42 -3.36 -3.43
CA LEU A 741 -6.43 -4.07 -4.21
C LEU A 741 -7.39 -4.88 -3.34
N HIS A 742 -7.44 -4.68 -2.00
CA HIS A 742 -8.48 -5.32 -1.18
C HIS A 742 -9.89 -4.96 -1.66
N TYR A 743 -10.07 -3.81 -2.31
CA TYR A 743 -11.35 -3.45 -2.92
C TYR A 743 -11.81 -4.47 -3.97
N VAL A 744 -10.88 -5.16 -4.65
CA VAL A 744 -11.19 -6.28 -5.55
C VAL A 744 -11.85 -7.42 -4.78
N THR A 745 -11.36 -7.71 -3.57
CA THR A 745 -11.94 -8.77 -2.70
C THR A 745 -13.32 -8.41 -2.16
N GLU A 746 -13.67 -7.12 -2.15
CA GLU A 746 -15.00 -6.65 -1.75
C GLU A 746 -16.02 -6.61 -2.90
N LEU A 747 -15.58 -6.81 -4.15
CA LEU A 747 -16.48 -6.72 -5.32
C LEU A 747 -17.66 -7.70 -5.20
N THR A 748 -17.44 -8.92 -4.71
CA THR A 748 -18.48 -9.93 -4.50
C THR A 748 -19.51 -9.54 -3.43
N ASN A 749 -19.11 -8.69 -2.47
CA ASN A 749 -20.02 -8.18 -1.44
C ASN A 749 -20.84 -6.99 -1.94
N ARG A 750 -20.35 -6.27 -2.96
CA ARG A 750 -20.90 -4.99 -3.45
C ARG A 750 -21.57 -5.08 -4.81
N ILE A 751 -21.29 -6.13 -5.59
CA ILE A 751 -21.82 -6.37 -6.93
C ILE A 751 -22.41 -7.78 -6.99
N LYS A 752 -23.64 -7.87 -7.50
CA LYS A 752 -24.31 -9.11 -7.89
C LYS A 752 -24.56 -9.12 -9.40
N LEU A 753 -24.38 -10.27 -10.03
CA LEU A 753 -24.68 -10.44 -11.44
C LEU A 753 -26.15 -10.83 -11.64
N LYS A 754 -26.65 -11.76 -10.83
CA LYS A 754 -28.04 -12.28 -10.90
C LYS A 754 -28.77 -12.22 -9.56
N LEU A 755 -30.10 -12.05 -9.60
CA LEU A 755 -30.96 -12.00 -8.40
C LEU A 755 -31.19 -13.36 -7.72
N SER A 756 -31.07 -14.47 -8.44
CA SER A 756 -31.67 -15.77 -8.06
C SER A 756 -30.71 -16.86 -7.56
N GLN A 757 -29.40 -16.64 -7.51
CA GLN A 757 -28.44 -17.69 -7.11
C GLN A 757 -27.71 -17.41 -5.79
N LYS A 758 -27.58 -18.44 -4.95
CA LYS A 758 -26.85 -18.45 -3.66
C LYS A 758 -25.40 -18.98 -3.76
N GLU A 759 -24.94 -19.38 -4.95
CA GLU A 759 -23.60 -19.93 -5.19
C GLU A 759 -22.62 -18.88 -5.75
N ASP A 760 -21.33 -19.22 -5.73
CA ASP A 760 -20.20 -18.36 -6.09
C ASP A 760 -20.29 -17.90 -7.56
N GLN A 761 -20.75 -16.65 -7.77
CA GLN A 761 -20.86 -16.01 -9.11
C GLN A 761 -19.49 -15.58 -9.67
N SER A 762 -18.38 -15.95 -9.01
CA SER A 762 -17.00 -15.57 -9.35
C SER A 762 -16.65 -15.83 -10.82
N ALA A 763 -17.12 -16.95 -11.37
CA ALA A 763 -16.87 -17.35 -12.76
C ALA A 763 -17.63 -16.51 -13.81
N GLU A 764 -18.77 -15.91 -13.45
CA GLU A 764 -19.56 -15.09 -14.37
C GLU A 764 -19.06 -13.64 -14.47
N PHE A 765 -18.27 -13.14 -13.50
CA PHE A 765 -17.75 -11.75 -13.53
C PHE A 765 -16.87 -11.49 -14.76
N LYS A 766 -16.10 -12.48 -15.21
CA LYS A 766 -15.25 -12.38 -16.41
C LYS A 766 -16.00 -11.93 -17.65
N ARG A 767 -17.30 -12.23 -17.76
CA ARG A 767 -18.08 -11.88 -18.95
C ARG A 767 -18.32 -10.37 -19.09
N PHE A 768 -18.32 -9.63 -17.97
CA PHE A 768 -18.79 -8.23 -17.95
C PHE A 768 -17.80 -7.25 -17.33
N PHE A 769 -16.81 -7.75 -16.60
CA PHE A 769 -15.77 -6.91 -16.03
C PHE A 769 -14.79 -6.47 -17.11
N PRO A 770 -14.16 -5.29 -16.94
CA PRO A 770 -13.27 -4.70 -17.93
C PRO A 770 -11.97 -5.50 -18.08
N SER A 771 -11.19 -5.16 -19.11
CA SER A 771 -9.78 -5.58 -19.17
C SER A 771 -9.00 -4.95 -18.01
N PHE A 772 -8.18 -5.73 -17.30
CA PHE A 772 -7.38 -5.23 -16.19
C PHE A 772 -5.98 -4.85 -16.66
N ILE A 773 -5.62 -3.57 -16.51
CA ILE A 773 -4.35 -3.01 -16.97
C ILE A 773 -3.62 -2.43 -15.77
N TRP A 774 -2.50 -3.02 -15.37
CA TRP A 774 -1.68 -2.50 -14.27
C TRP A 774 -0.57 -1.59 -14.80
N CYS A 775 -0.72 -0.29 -14.57
CA CYS A 775 0.28 0.73 -14.87
C CYS A 775 1.16 1.00 -13.65
N ILE A 776 2.45 0.68 -13.75
CA ILE A 776 3.42 0.84 -12.68
C ILE A 776 4.33 2.02 -13.01
N ARG A 777 4.17 3.11 -12.27
CA ARG A 777 4.89 4.37 -12.43
C ARG A 777 6.21 4.36 -11.68
N ASP A 778 7.16 5.14 -12.19
CA ASP A 778 8.50 5.37 -11.66
C ASP A 778 9.31 4.07 -11.43
N PHE A 779 9.08 3.07 -12.29
CA PHE A 779 9.69 1.76 -12.20
C PHE A 779 11.20 1.84 -12.41
N CYS A 780 11.98 1.49 -11.38
CA CYS A 780 13.44 1.68 -11.38
C CYS A 780 14.24 0.37 -11.39
N LEU A 781 13.57 -0.77 -11.52
CA LEU A 781 14.20 -2.09 -11.48
C LEU A 781 14.47 -2.61 -12.89
N VAL A 782 15.41 -3.53 -12.99
CA VAL A 782 15.58 -4.35 -14.19
C VAL A 782 14.59 -5.52 -14.11
N LEU A 783 13.85 -5.76 -15.20
CA LEU A 783 12.93 -6.89 -15.32
C LEU A 783 13.71 -8.18 -15.59
N GLU A 784 14.39 -8.67 -14.55
CA GLU A 784 15.15 -9.92 -14.56
C GLU A 784 14.72 -10.81 -13.39
N HIS A 785 14.43 -12.09 -13.67
CA HIS A 785 14.09 -13.10 -12.68
C HIS A 785 14.91 -14.37 -12.92
N ASN A 786 15.63 -14.85 -11.89
CA ASN A 786 16.56 -15.99 -12.01
C ASN A 786 17.56 -15.82 -13.18
N ASP A 787 18.16 -14.63 -13.29
CA ASP A 787 19.12 -14.26 -14.34
C ASP A 787 18.58 -14.34 -15.78
N MET A 788 17.25 -14.35 -15.96
CA MET A 788 16.58 -14.26 -17.26
C MET A 788 15.76 -12.98 -17.38
N GLU A 789 15.83 -12.32 -18.52
CA GLU A 789 14.99 -11.16 -18.85
C GLU A 789 13.52 -11.57 -18.96
N ILE A 790 12.63 -10.80 -18.35
CA ILE A 790 11.19 -11.01 -18.38
C ILE A 790 10.47 -9.76 -18.89
N THR A 791 9.29 -9.95 -19.47
CA THR A 791 8.39 -8.87 -19.87
C THR A 791 7.62 -8.30 -18.67
N ALA A 792 7.04 -7.10 -18.83
CA ALA A 792 6.18 -6.52 -17.81
C ALA A 792 4.94 -7.40 -17.51
N ASP A 793 4.40 -8.06 -18.53
CA ASP A 793 3.27 -9.00 -18.38
C ASP A 793 3.69 -10.23 -17.57
N GLU A 794 4.87 -10.81 -17.85
CA GLU A 794 5.42 -11.92 -17.06
C GLU A 794 5.71 -11.50 -15.61
N TYR A 795 6.15 -10.25 -15.38
CA TYR A 795 6.31 -9.70 -14.04
C TYR A 795 4.98 -9.64 -13.27
N LEU A 796 3.90 -9.19 -13.91
CA LEU A 796 2.56 -9.20 -13.34
C LEU A 796 2.10 -10.64 -13.03
N MET A 797 2.23 -11.56 -13.98
CA MET A 797 1.81 -12.95 -13.79
C MET A 797 2.59 -13.65 -12.69
N ASN A 798 3.90 -13.43 -12.59
CA ASN A 798 4.72 -13.94 -11.50
C ASN A 798 4.27 -13.37 -10.14
N SER A 799 3.89 -12.09 -10.08
CA SER A 799 3.41 -11.44 -8.85
C SER A 799 2.03 -11.93 -8.40
N LEU A 800 1.21 -12.41 -9.33
CA LEU A 800 -0.13 -12.98 -9.09
C LEU A 800 -0.10 -14.47 -8.71
N LYS A 801 1.06 -15.14 -8.72
CA LYS A 801 1.19 -16.55 -8.31
C LYS A 801 0.72 -16.77 -6.87
N CYS A 802 -0.24 -17.68 -6.71
CA CYS A 802 -0.72 -18.12 -5.41
C CYS A 802 0.25 -19.11 -4.76
N LYS A 803 0.19 -19.19 -3.42
CA LYS A 803 0.99 -20.13 -2.63
C LYS A 803 0.14 -21.33 -2.21
N GLU A 804 0.75 -22.51 -2.17
CA GLU A 804 0.10 -23.73 -1.70
C GLU A 804 -0.06 -23.75 -0.18
N GLY A 805 -1.19 -24.27 0.30
CA GLY A 805 -1.47 -24.47 1.72
C GLY A 805 -2.78 -23.82 2.20
N ASN A 806 -3.29 -24.33 3.33
CA ASN A 806 -4.61 -23.96 3.87
C ASN A 806 -4.55 -23.08 5.14
N LYS A 807 -3.38 -22.54 5.51
CA LYS A 807 -3.27 -21.64 6.67
C LYS A 807 -3.97 -20.30 6.38
N ASN A 808 -4.59 -19.67 7.38
CA ASN A 808 -5.29 -18.38 7.23
C ASN A 808 -4.45 -17.28 6.57
N GLN A 809 -3.14 -17.21 6.88
CA GLN A 809 -2.22 -16.26 6.25
C GLN A 809 -2.07 -16.50 4.74
N ILE A 810 -2.02 -17.76 4.31
CA ILE A 810 -1.93 -18.16 2.89
C ILE A 810 -3.25 -17.82 2.18
N GLN A 811 -4.39 -18.02 2.84
CA GLN A 811 -5.70 -17.62 2.29
C GLN A 811 -5.79 -16.11 2.08
N SER A 812 -5.36 -15.30 3.06
CA SER A 812 -5.33 -13.84 2.95
C SER A 812 -4.38 -13.36 1.84
N TYR A 813 -3.22 -14.00 1.67
CA TYR A 813 -2.30 -13.73 0.57
C TYR A 813 -2.90 -14.10 -0.80
N ASN A 814 -3.58 -15.24 -0.90
CA ASN A 814 -4.11 -15.76 -2.15
C ASN A 814 -5.39 -15.04 -2.61
N LEU A 815 -6.24 -14.57 -1.69
CA LEU A 815 -7.55 -14.01 -2.00
C LEU A 815 -7.51 -12.87 -3.05
N PRO A 816 -6.79 -11.75 -2.86
CA PRO A 816 -6.76 -10.67 -3.85
C PRO A 816 -6.20 -11.14 -5.21
N ARG A 817 -5.20 -12.03 -5.20
CA ARG A 817 -4.60 -12.60 -6.42
C ARG A 817 -5.60 -13.45 -7.20
N LYS A 818 -6.32 -14.33 -6.48
CA LYS A 818 -7.40 -15.14 -7.05
C LYS A 818 -8.50 -14.25 -7.63
N CYS A 819 -8.94 -13.23 -6.91
CA CYS A 819 -9.96 -12.30 -7.39
C CYS A 819 -9.53 -11.58 -8.67
N ILE A 820 -8.28 -11.11 -8.77
CA ILE A 820 -7.78 -10.48 -10.01
C ILE A 820 -7.78 -11.46 -11.18
N ILE A 821 -7.28 -12.68 -10.98
CA ILE A 821 -7.23 -13.73 -12.01
C ILE A 821 -8.64 -14.19 -12.42
N GLN A 822 -9.57 -14.28 -11.47
CA GLN A 822 -10.90 -14.85 -11.67
C GLN A 822 -11.93 -13.82 -12.14
N TYR A 823 -11.84 -12.54 -11.75
CA TYR A 823 -12.90 -11.57 -12.07
C TYR A 823 -12.67 -10.84 -13.38
N PHE A 824 -11.41 -10.64 -13.79
CA PHE A 824 -11.07 -9.94 -15.03
C PHE A 824 -10.64 -10.94 -16.12
N HIS A 825 -11.03 -10.69 -17.36
CA HIS A 825 -10.81 -11.59 -18.50
C HIS A 825 -9.48 -11.32 -19.25
N SER A 826 -8.71 -10.32 -18.82
CA SER A 826 -7.44 -9.96 -19.45
C SER A 826 -6.59 -9.21 -18.44
N HIS A 827 -5.29 -9.49 -18.45
CA HIS A 827 -4.30 -8.92 -17.53
C HIS A 827 -3.13 -8.39 -18.35
N LYS A 828 -2.98 -7.06 -18.39
CA LYS A 828 -1.89 -6.37 -19.06
C LYS A 828 -1.08 -5.58 -18.06
N CYS A 829 0.23 -5.49 -18.25
CA CYS A 829 1.10 -4.65 -17.41
C CYS A 829 1.93 -3.70 -18.26
N PHE A 830 2.05 -2.46 -17.78
CA PHE A 830 2.95 -1.46 -18.31
C PHE A 830 3.82 -0.92 -17.18
N VAL A 831 5.13 -0.89 -17.41
CA VAL A 831 6.08 -0.20 -16.53
C VAL A 831 6.47 1.12 -17.18
N PHE A 832 6.49 2.19 -16.40
CA PHE A 832 6.87 3.51 -16.85
C PHE A 832 8.05 4.00 -16.03
N ASP A 833 9.10 4.41 -16.72
CA ASP A 833 10.19 5.18 -16.14
C ASP A 833 9.65 6.52 -15.61
N ARG A 834 10.41 7.16 -14.71
CA ARG A 834 10.02 8.48 -14.21
C ARG A 834 10.05 9.51 -15.36
N PRO A 835 9.05 10.39 -15.51
CA PRO A 835 8.96 11.31 -16.65
C PRO A 835 10.11 12.32 -16.77
N THR A 836 10.58 12.83 -15.63
CA THR A 836 11.65 13.84 -15.55
C THR A 836 12.29 13.81 -14.16
N SER A 837 13.42 14.48 -13.98
CA SER A 837 14.17 14.57 -12.72
C SER A 837 13.91 15.89 -11.96
N GLY A 838 14.19 15.87 -10.66
CA GLY A 838 14.16 17.06 -9.78
C GLY A 838 12.79 17.74 -9.66
N LYS A 839 12.82 19.04 -9.34
CA LYS A 839 11.65 19.91 -9.15
C LYS A 839 10.81 20.16 -10.40
N LYS A 840 11.30 19.78 -11.59
CA LYS A 840 10.52 19.90 -12.84
C LYS A 840 9.24 19.06 -12.82
N ILE A 841 9.20 18.00 -12.01
CA ILE A 841 8.02 17.14 -11.90
C ILE A 841 6.76 17.87 -11.42
N TYR A 842 6.91 19.00 -10.69
CA TYR A 842 5.77 19.77 -10.18
C TYR A 842 4.97 20.47 -11.29
N ARG A 843 5.61 20.70 -12.45
CA ARG A 843 5.06 21.42 -13.60
C ARG A 843 5.01 20.49 -14.83
N LEU A 844 4.76 19.19 -14.61
CA LEU A 844 4.82 18.17 -15.66
C LEU A 844 3.89 18.46 -16.85
N ASP A 845 2.77 19.15 -16.62
CA ASP A 845 1.81 19.63 -17.64
C ASP A 845 2.33 20.80 -18.48
N GLU A 846 3.40 21.47 -18.04
CA GLU A 846 4.01 22.61 -18.74
C GLU A 846 5.30 22.24 -19.47
N LEU A 847 5.80 21.01 -19.30
CA LEU A 847 7.02 20.54 -19.94
C LEU A 847 6.80 20.15 -21.39
N GLU A 848 7.80 20.42 -22.22
CA GLU A 848 7.82 19.92 -23.59
C GLU A 848 8.34 18.48 -23.67
N ASP A 849 7.96 17.75 -24.73
CA ASP A 849 8.33 16.33 -24.87
C ASP A 849 9.85 16.16 -24.92
N SER A 850 10.59 17.15 -25.43
CA SER A 850 12.06 17.17 -25.41
C SER A 850 12.68 17.23 -24.00
N GLU A 851 11.90 17.64 -22.99
CA GLU A 851 12.32 17.72 -21.59
C GLU A 851 11.94 16.48 -20.77
N LEU A 852 11.20 15.55 -21.38
CA LEU A 852 10.81 14.27 -20.78
C LEU A 852 11.82 13.18 -21.14
N ASP A 853 11.90 12.16 -20.29
CA ASP A 853 12.73 10.99 -20.53
C ASP A 853 12.25 10.23 -21.78
N LYS A 854 13.20 9.83 -22.64
CA LYS A 854 12.90 9.19 -23.92
C LYS A 854 12.29 7.80 -23.75
N ASP A 855 12.72 7.03 -22.76
CA ASP A 855 12.14 5.71 -22.49
C ASP A 855 10.73 5.89 -21.94
N PHE A 856 10.52 6.87 -21.06
CA PHE A 856 9.18 7.22 -20.61
C PHE A 856 8.23 7.54 -21.76
N LEU A 857 8.64 8.38 -22.72
CA LEU A 857 7.83 8.69 -23.90
C LEU A 857 7.54 7.45 -24.76
N SER A 858 8.54 6.60 -24.98
CA SER A 858 8.37 5.34 -25.73
C SER A 858 7.38 4.39 -25.03
N HIS A 859 7.45 4.26 -23.70
CA HIS A 859 6.52 3.45 -22.92
C HIS A 859 5.10 4.03 -22.96
N ILE A 860 4.97 5.35 -22.88
CA ILE A 860 3.69 6.06 -23.01
C ILE A 860 3.06 5.84 -24.38
N GLU A 861 3.85 5.90 -25.45
CA GLU A 861 3.35 5.64 -26.81
C GLU A 861 2.89 4.19 -26.96
N THR A 862 3.64 3.24 -26.39
CA THR A 862 3.26 1.82 -26.37
C THR A 862 1.93 1.59 -25.62
N PHE A 863 1.79 2.21 -24.45
CA PHE A 863 0.54 2.18 -23.67
C PHE A 863 -0.64 2.80 -24.43
N ARG A 864 -0.43 3.99 -25.02
CA ARG A 864 -1.44 4.70 -25.80
C ARG A 864 -1.91 3.89 -27.01
N ASN A 865 -0.97 3.32 -27.77
CA ASN A 865 -1.26 2.50 -28.92
C ASN A 865 -2.04 1.24 -28.52
N TYR A 866 -1.67 0.58 -27.42
CA TYR A 866 -2.41 -0.57 -26.90
C TYR A 866 -3.86 -0.22 -26.53
N ILE A 867 -4.08 0.88 -25.80
CA ILE A 867 -5.44 1.32 -25.44
C ILE A 867 -6.27 1.63 -26.70
N PHE A 868 -5.65 2.24 -27.72
CA PHE A 868 -6.37 2.57 -28.95
C PHE A 868 -6.63 1.38 -29.86
N SER A 869 -5.74 0.39 -29.93
CA SER A 869 -5.95 -0.80 -30.75
C SER A 869 -6.85 -1.82 -30.03
N GLU A 870 -6.46 -2.21 -28.82
CA GLU A 870 -7.07 -3.30 -28.05
C GLU A 870 -8.25 -2.86 -27.18
N GLY A 871 -8.41 -1.55 -26.95
CA GLY A 871 -9.45 -1.01 -26.08
C GLY A 871 -10.86 -1.40 -26.55
N ARG A 872 -11.56 -2.19 -25.74
CA ARG A 872 -12.87 -2.73 -26.12
C ARG A 872 -13.98 -1.70 -26.01
N VAL A 873 -14.97 -1.80 -26.90
CA VAL A 873 -16.25 -1.08 -26.76
C VAL A 873 -16.96 -1.64 -25.53
N LYS A 874 -17.58 -0.78 -24.72
CA LYS A 874 -18.35 -1.20 -23.56
C LYS A 874 -19.62 -1.90 -24.02
N THR A 875 -19.84 -3.11 -23.51
CA THR A 875 -21.03 -3.92 -23.78
C THR A 875 -21.79 -4.23 -22.51
N LEU A 876 -23.08 -4.49 -22.64
CA LEU A 876 -23.95 -5.03 -21.59
C LEU A 876 -24.26 -6.51 -21.85
N PRO A 877 -24.74 -7.25 -20.84
CA PRO A 877 -25.31 -8.58 -21.03
C PRO A 877 -26.25 -8.66 -22.25
N GLY A 878 -25.93 -9.56 -23.19
CA GLY A 878 -26.62 -9.69 -24.47
C GLY A 878 -26.00 -8.93 -25.65
N GLY A 879 -24.72 -8.54 -25.57
CA GLY A 879 -23.97 -7.95 -26.70
C GLY A 879 -24.27 -6.48 -26.98
N GLN A 880 -25.18 -5.86 -26.23
CA GLN A 880 -25.60 -4.48 -26.49
C GLN A 880 -24.44 -3.49 -26.31
N LEU A 881 -24.11 -2.76 -27.39
CA LEU A 881 -23.13 -1.68 -27.35
C LEU A 881 -23.68 -0.50 -26.53
N VAL A 882 -22.84 -0.01 -25.61
CA VAL A 882 -23.18 1.14 -24.76
C VAL A 882 -22.82 2.43 -25.49
N ASN A 883 -23.81 3.29 -25.71
CA ASN A 883 -23.64 4.68 -26.12
C ASN A 883 -23.74 5.62 -24.91
N GLY A 884 -23.64 6.93 -25.13
CA GLY A 884 -23.69 7.94 -24.07
C GLY A 884 -25.01 7.96 -23.28
N ASN A 885 -26.16 7.90 -23.96
CA ASN A 885 -27.46 7.82 -23.28
C ASN A 885 -27.61 6.55 -22.43
N CYS A 886 -27.12 5.39 -22.90
CA CYS A 886 -27.05 4.17 -22.11
C CYS A 886 -26.17 4.35 -20.86
N LEU A 887 -24.98 4.94 -21.01
CA LEU A 887 -24.07 5.20 -19.89
C LEU A 887 -24.68 6.15 -18.85
N ALA A 888 -25.34 7.23 -19.30
CA ALA A 888 -26.04 8.19 -18.44
C ALA A 888 -27.09 7.52 -17.54
N ASN A 889 -27.88 6.62 -18.12
CA ASN A 889 -28.88 5.85 -17.39
C ASN A 889 -28.24 4.85 -16.40
N LEU A 890 -27.15 4.17 -16.79
CA LEU A 890 -26.42 3.25 -15.90
C LEU A 890 -25.85 3.97 -14.68
N VAL A 891 -25.18 5.12 -14.89
CA VAL A 891 -24.68 5.98 -13.81
C VAL A 891 -25.83 6.39 -12.88
N THR A 892 -26.96 6.81 -13.47
CA THR A 892 -28.16 7.19 -12.71
C THR A 892 -28.70 6.06 -11.86
N LEU A 893 -28.75 4.85 -12.40
CA LEU A 893 -29.27 3.70 -11.69
C LEU A 893 -28.32 3.25 -10.57
N TYR A 894 -27.03 3.11 -10.85
CA TYR A 894 -26.06 2.66 -9.85
C TYR A 894 -25.92 3.63 -8.68
N VAL A 895 -25.83 4.94 -8.93
CA VAL A 895 -25.74 5.93 -7.84
C VAL A 895 -27.01 5.93 -6.99
N LYS A 896 -28.20 5.81 -7.60
CA LYS A 896 -29.46 5.68 -6.84
C LYS A 896 -29.51 4.42 -5.96
N GLU A 897 -28.97 3.30 -6.42
CA GLU A 897 -28.90 2.07 -5.62
C GLU A 897 -27.91 2.19 -4.45
N ILE A 898 -26.76 2.85 -4.67
CA ILE A 898 -25.77 3.13 -3.61
C ILE A 898 -26.38 4.03 -2.53
N GLN A 899 -27.10 5.09 -2.92
CA GLN A 899 -27.78 6.01 -1.98
C GLN A 899 -28.84 5.30 -1.13
N LYS A 900 -29.48 4.24 -1.67
CA LYS A 900 -30.41 3.38 -0.91
C LYS A 900 -29.71 2.38 0.02
N GLY A 901 -28.38 2.31 0.01
CA GLY A 901 -27.61 1.30 0.73
C GLY A 901 -27.76 -0.11 0.15
N SER A 902 -28.14 -0.23 -1.13
CA SER A 902 -28.36 -1.51 -1.81
C SER A 902 -27.09 -1.99 -2.54
N VAL A 903 -27.01 -3.30 -2.76
CA VAL A 903 -25.93 -3.94 -3.55
C VAL A 903 -26.20 -3.70 -5.04
N LEU A 904 -25.16 -3.39 -5.83
CA LEU A 904 -25.31 -3.14 -7.26
C LEU A 904 -25.63 -4.43 -7.99
N CYS A 905 -26.70 -4.45 -8.80
CA CYS A 905 -27.10 -5.61 -9.58
C CYS A 905 -27.02 -5.31 -11.08
N VAL A 906 -26.18 -6.05 -11.81
CA VAL A 906 -25.96 -5.84 -13.25
C VAL A 906 -27.20 -6.22 -14.05
N GLU A 907 -27.81 -7.39 -13.78
CA GLU A 907 -29.04 -7.83 -14.45
C GLU A 907 -30.20 -6.84 -14.26
N ASN A 908 -30.42 -6.35 -13.04
CA ASN A 908 -31.47 -5.35 -12.78
C ASN A 908 -31.23 -4.04 -13.54
N ALA A 909 -29.96 -3.62 -13.64
CA ALA A 909 -29.59 -2.45 -14.39
C ALA A 909 -29.96 -2.60 -15.86
N VAL A 910 -29.63 -3.75 -16.46
CA VAL A 910 -29.95 -4.06 -17.86
C VAL A 910 -31.46 -4.14 -18.09
N ILE A 911 -32.20 -4.84 -17.22
CA ILE A 911 -33.67 -4.95 -17.35
C ILE A 911 -34.33 -3.57 -17.26
N THR A 912 -33.87 -2.73 -16.34
CA THR A 912 -34.41 -1.38 -16.15
C THR A 912 -34.05 -0.49 -17.34
N LEU A 913 -32.82 -0.59 -17.83
CA LEU A 913 -32.37 0.15 -19.01
C LEU A 913 -33.15 -0.24 -20.27
N ALA A 914 -33.36 -1.54 -20.49
CA ALA A 914 -34.15 -2.07 -21.61
C ALA A 914 -35.58 -1.50 -21.61
N LYS A 915 -36.25 -1.47 -20.44
CA LYS A 915 -37.59 -0.86 -20.32
C LYS A 915 -37.61 0.61 -20.72
N ILE A 916 -36.60 1.38 -20.29
CA ILE A 916 -36.52 2.83 -20.58
C ILE A 916 -36.26 3.06 -22.08
N GLU A 917 -35.29 2.33 -22.66
CA GLU A 917 -34.89 2.52 -24.05
C GLU A 917 -35.93 1.95 -25.03
N ASN A 918 -36.54 0.80 -24.74
CA ASN A 918 -37.60 0.23 -25.60
C ASN A 918 -38.83 1.14 -25.65
N ALA A 919 -39.20 1.78 -24.53
CA ALA A 919 -40.28 2.75 -24.51
C ALA A 919 -39.97 4.00 -25.36
N LYS A 920 -38.72 4.48 -25.34
CA LYS A 920 -38.26 5.60 -26.20
C LYS A 920 -38.24 5.18 -27.68
N ALA A 921 -37.69 4.02 -27.99
CA ALA A 921 -37.62 3.46 -29.34
C ALA A 921 -39.03 3.32 -29.96
N MET A 922 -39.99 2.81 -29.18
CA MET A 922 -41.39 2.69 -29.60
C MET A 922 -42.00 4.07 -29.94
N LYS A 923 -41.79 5.07 -29.08
CA LYS A 923 -42.28 6.44 -29.32
C LYS A 923 -41.65 7.05 -30.57
N TYR A 924 -40.36 6.83 -30.79
CA TYR A 924 -39.64 7.29 -31.97
C TYR A 924 -40.16 6.64 -33.25
N ALA A 925 -40.36 5.31 -33.24
CA ALA A 925 -40.93 4.56 -34.35
C ALA A 925 -42.33 5.07 -34.75
N ILE A 926 -43.22 5.28 -33.78
CA ILE A 926 -44.57 5.82 -34.02
C ILE A 926 -44.50 7.23 -34.63
N THR A 927 -43.63 8.09 -34.09
CA THR A 927 -43.47 9.45 -34.59
C THR A 927 -42.97 9.46 -36.04
N ASN A 928 -42.04 8.56 -36.38
CA ASN A 928 -41.55 8.40 -37.74
C ASN A 928 -42.65 7.91 -38.69
N TYR A 929 -43.39 6.87 -38.29
CA TYR A 929 -44.53 6.34 -39.04
C TYR A 929 -45.53 7.45 -39.37
N GLU A 930 -45.99 8.20 -38.36
CA GLU A 930 -46.97 9.25 -38.56
C GLU A 930 -46.45 10.36 -39.47
N THR A 931 -45.16 10.70 -39.37
CA THR A 931 -44.54 11.74 -40.19
C THR A 931 -44.49 11.31 -41.65
N LYS A 932 -44.04 10.09 -41.93
CA LYS A 932 -44.02 9.55 -43.29
C LYS A 932 -45.43 9.42 -43.88
N MET A 933 -46.39 8.87 -43.13
CA MET A 933 -47.77 8.79 -43.59
C MET A 933 -48.35 10.17 -43.91
N ARG A 934 -48.04 11.20 -43.10
CA ARG A 934 -48.47 12.59 -43.36
C ARG A 934 -47.90 13.17 -44.65
N GLU A 935 -46.69 12.79 -45.06
CA GLU A 935 -46.12 13.23 -46.35
C GLU A 935 -46.93 12.70 -47.54
N HIS A 936 -47.47 11.48 -47.41
CA HIS A 936 -48.32 10.84 -48.40
C HIS A 936 -49.80 11.26 -48.33
N VAL A 937 -50.24 12.01 -47.32
CA VAL A 937 -51.63 12.52 -47.29
C VAL A 937 -51.96 13.39 -48.51
N LYS A 938 -50.97 14.00 -49.16
CA LYS A 938 -51.19 14.74 -50.42
C LYS A 938 -51.61 13.87 -51.60
N THR A 939 -51.30 12.56 -51.55
CA THR A 939 -51.71 11.60 -52.59
C THR A 939 -53.08 11.01 -52.29
N PHE A 940 -53.76 11.42 -51.21
CA PHE A 940 -55.12 10.99 -50.93
C PHE A 940 -56.14 11.78 -51.78
N PRO A 941 -57.18 11.11 -52.31
CA PRO A 941 -57.43 9.68 -52.17
C PRO A 941 -56.52 8.83 -53.10
N THR A 942 -56.03 7.69 -52.61
CA THR A 942 -55.33 6.68 -53.44
C THR A 942 -56.30 6.07 -54.46
N GLU A 943 -55.81 5.63 -55.63
CA GLU A 943 -56.69 5.09 -56.68
C GLU A 943 -57.34 3.77 -56.24
N THR A 944 -56.58 2.95 -55.52
CA THR A 944 -57.04 1.65 -55.01
C THR A 944 -56.75 1.49 -53.51
N GLN A 945 -57.44 0.54 -52.88
CA GLN A 945 -57.15 0.15 -51.50
C GLN A 945 -55.76 -0.48 -51.37
N LYS A 946 -55.33 -1.21 -52.42
CA LYS A 946 -54.01 -1.84 -52.51
C LYS A 946 -52.87 -0.81 -52.43
N GLU A 947 -52.99 0.30 -53.14
CA GLU A 947 -51.99 1.38 -53.06
C GLU A 947 -51.85 1.95 -51.65
N PHE A 948 -52.96 2.13 -50.92
CA PHE A 948 -52.94 2.57 -49.53
C PHE A 948 -52.25 1.55 -48.61
N ILE A 949 -52.51 0.25 -48.81
CA ILE A 949 -51.91 -0.82 -48.00
C ILE A 949 -50.40 -0.87 -48.23
N ILE A 950 -49.93 -0.78 -49.48
CA ILE A 950 -48.50 -0.75 -49.81
C ILE A 950 -47.81 0.45 -49.13
N LEU A 951 -48.42 1.64 -49.21
CA LEU A 951 -47.92 2.85 -48.53
C LEU A 951 -47.83 2.68 -47.00
N HIS A 952 -48.86 2.06 -46.40
CA HIS A 952 -48.86 1.74 -44.97
C HIS A 952 -47.75 0.76 -44.61
N GLU A 953 -47.62 -0.34 -45.34
CA GLU A 953 -46.61 -1.38 -45.10
C GLU A 953 -45.20 -0.81 -45.24
N GLU A 954 -44.92 0.05 -46.21
CA GLU A 954 -43.62 0.74 -46.32
C GLU A 954 -43.30 1.59 -45.09
N CYS A 955 -44.28 2.34 -44.57
CA CYS A 955 -44.13 3.15 -43.37
C CYS A 955 -44.00 2.30 -42.10
N GLU A 956 -44.80 1.23 -41.98
CA GLU A 956 -44.77 0.29 -40.87
C GLU A 956 -43.44 -0.46 -40.80
N ASN A 957 -42.98 -1.00 -41.94
CA ASN A 957 -41.68 -1.64 -42.08
C ASN A 957 -40.56 -0.75 -41.57
N ARG A 958 -40.56 0.53 -41.99
CA ARG A 958 -39.55 1.47 -41.54
C ARG A 958 -39.66 1.75 -40.03
N ALA A 959 -40.87 1.84 -39.49
CA ALA A 959 -41.08 2.06 -38.06
C ALA A 959 -40.60 0.87 -37.22
N ILE A 960 -40.92 -0.37 -37.62
CA ILE A 960 -40.46 -1.58 -36.95
C ILE A 960 -38.94 -1.72 -37.07
N GLU A 961 -38.35 -1.40 -38.22
CA GLU A 961 -36.90 -1.39 -38.41
C GLU A 961 -36.22 -0.38 -37.48
N LEU A 962 -36.76 0.84 -37.36
CA LEU A 962 -36.27 1.83 -36.41
C LEU A 962 -36.43 1.36 -34.96
N PHE A 963 -37.54 0.71 -34.62
CA PHE A 963 -37.72 0.14 -33.29
C PHE A 963 -36.66 -0.93 -33.00
N LEU A 964 -36.50 -1.93 -33.87
CA LEU A 964 -35.52 -3.00 -33.72
C LEU A 964 -34.08 -2.45 -33.66
N GLN A 965 -33.79 -1.38 -34.38
CA GLN A 965 -32.49 -0.71 -34.35
C GLN A 965 -32.18 -0.05 -33.00
N PHE A 966 -33.19 0.48 -32.29
CA PHE A 966 -32.99 1.25 -31.06
C PHE A 966 -33.47 0.52 -29.79
N SER A 967 -34.15 -0.61 -29.92
CA SER A 967 -34.61 -1.46 -28.81
C SER A 967 -33.59 -2.55 -28.49
N PHE A 968 -33.56 -3.00 -27.23
CA PHE A 968 -32.77 -4.17 -26.84
C PHE A 968 -33.44 -4.91 -25.66
N ASN A 969 -33.18 -6.21 -25.54
CA ASN A 969 -33.67 -7.06 -24.45
C ASN A 969 -35.18 -6.90 -24.15
N ASP A 970 -36.02 -6.84 -25.20
CA ASP A 970 -37.48 -6.81 -25.07
C ASP A 970 -38.02 -8.20 -24.70
N VAL A 971 -37.97 -8.52 -23.40
CA VAL A 971 -38.38 -9.82 -22.88
C VAL A 971 -39.82 -10.15 -23.30
N ASN A 972 -39.98 -11.28 -23.99
CA ASN A 972 -41.24 -11.76 -24.56
C ASN A 972 -41.87 -10.82 -25.61
N GLU A 973 -41.07 -9.98 -26.27
CA GLU A 973 -41.50 -9.07 -27.35
C GLU A 973 -42.63 -8.12 -26.93
N LYS A 974 -42.71 -7.78 -25.64
CA LYS A 974 -43.85 -7.05 -25.10
C LYS A 974 -44.01 -5.67 -25.74
N HIS A 975 -42.92 -4.92 -25.90
CA HIS A 975 -42.97 -3.58 -26.50
C HIS A 975 -43.15 -3.65 -28.01
N LEU A 976 -42.60 -4.67 -28.68
CA LEU A 976 -42.85 -4.90 -30.11
C LEU A 976 -44.34 -5.18 -30.38
N GLN A 977 -44.99 -6.01 -29.55
CA GLN A 977 -46.43 -6.28 -29.66
C GLN A 977 -47.25 -5.02 -29.39
N GLU A 978 -46.86 -4.22 -28.39
CA GLU A 978 -47.51 -2.93 -28.12
C GLU A 978 -47.36 -1.94 -29.29
N LEU A 979 -46.18 -1.88 -29.92
CA LEU A 979 -45.93 -1.07 -31.12
C LEU A 979 -46.86 -1.50 -32.27
N LYS A 980 -46.97 -2.79 -32.56
CA LYS A 980 -47.86 -3.32 -33.62
C LYS A 980 -49.31 -2.92 -33.40
N VAL A 981 -49.80 -3.01 -32.16
CA VAL A 981 -51.16 -2.57 -31.80
C VAL A 981 -51.34 -1.06 -32.04
N LEU A 982 -50.33 -0.24 -31.73
CA LEU A 982 -50.38 1.21 -31.94
C LEU A 982 -50.32 1.58 -33.43
N LEU A 983 -49.50 0.90 -34.23
CA LEU A 983 -49.42 1.11 -35.68
C LEU A 983 -50.73 0.71 -36.37
N GLY A 984 -51.35 -0.42 -35.98
CA GLY A 984 -52.67 -0.81 -36.48
C GLY A 984 -53.77 0.22 -36.17
N LYS A 985 -53.74 0.85 -34.99
CA LYS A 985 -54.65 1.98 -34.69
C LYS A 985 -54.40 3.19 -35.59
N GLN A 986 -53.15 3.48 -35.93
CA GLN A 986 -52.82 4.59 -36.84
C GLN A 986 -53.20 4.27 -38.29
N GLN A 987 -53.05 3.01 -38.74
CA GLN A 987 -53.52 2.54 -40.04
C GLN A 987 -55.02 2.82 -40.22
N GLN A 988 -55.84 2.45 -39.24
CA GLN A 988 -57.28 2.70 -39.27
C GLN A 988 -57.60 4.18 -39.43
N ARG A 989 -56.89 5.06 -38.72
CA ARG A 989 -57.08 6.52 -38.82
C ARG A 989 -56.74 7.06 -40.20
N PHE A 990 -55.60 6.66 -40.78
CA PHE A 990 -55.22 7.11 -42.13
C PHE A 990 -56.10 6.50 -43.22
N SER A 991 -56.62 5.29 -43.04
CA SER A 991 -57.61 4.67 -43.95
C SER A 991 -58.89 5.49 -43.98
N GLN A 992 -59.40 5.90 -42.80
CA GLN A 992 -60.57 6.76 -42.71
C GLN A 992 -60.34 8.10 -43.43
N CYS A 993 -59.18 8.74 -43.24
CA CYS A 993 -58.86 9.97 -43.97
C CYS A 993 -58.80 9.76 -45.49
N ASN A 994 -58.30 8.61 -45.96
CA ASN A 994 -58.26 8.27 -47.38
C ASN A 994 -59.67 8.06 -47.95
N GLU A 995 -60.53 7.36 -47.21
CA GLU A 995 -61.94 7.18 -47.56
C GLU A 995 -62.69 8.52 -47.59
N GLU A 996 -62.56 9.36 -46.57
CA GLU A 996 -63.16 10.70 -46.51
C GLU A 996 -62.71 11.58 -47.68
N ALA A 997 -61.42 11.58 -48.01
CA ALA A 997 -60.89 12.32 -49.17
C ALA A 997 -61.47 11.80 -50.50
N SER A 998 -61.71 10.49 -50.59
CA SER A 998 -62.34 9.86 -51.75
C SER A 998 -63.82 10.26 -51.86
N GLU A 999 -64.57 10.20 -50.76
CA GLU A 999 -65.97 10.64 -50.73
C GLU A 999 -66.10 12.11 -51.14
N ASP A 1000 -65.29 12.98 -50.55
CA ASP A 1000 -65.27 14.41 -50.84
C ASP A 1000 -64.99 14.69 -52.32
N ARG A 1001 -64.00 14.01 -52.92
CA ARG A 1001 -63.64 14.19 -54.32
C ARG A 1001 -64.73 13.69 -55.25
N CYS A 1002 -65.30 12.52 -54.98
CA CYS A 1002 -66.37 11.93 -55.77
C CYS A 1002 -67.64 12.79 -55.74
N ASN A 1003 -68.05 13.26 -54.56
CA ASN A 1003 -69.20 14.16 -54.41
C ASN A 1003 -68.97 15.47 -55.18
N LYS A 1004 -67.81 16.11 -55.04
CA LYS A 1004 -67.46 17.34 -55.79
C LYS A 1004 -67.47 17.12 -57.30
N LEU A 1005 -67.00 15.96 -57.77
CA LEU A 1005 -66.99 15.60 -59.17
C LEU A 1005 -68.41 15.39 -59.72
N LEU A 1006 -69.25 14.63 -59.02
CA LEU A 1006 -70.65 14.41 -59.41
C LEU A 1006 -71.45 15.71 -59.39
N ASP A 1007 -71.26 16.57 -58.39
CA ASP A 1007 -71.89 17.90 -58.34
C ASP A 1007 -71.43 18.81 -59.49
N LYS A 1008 -70.18 18.68 -59.93
CA LYS A 1008 -69.68 19.40 -61.10
C LYS A 1008 -70.32 18.86 -62.39
N LEU A 1009 -70.25 17.55 -62.63
CA LEU A 1009 -70.83 16.91 -63.82
C LEU A 1009 -72.34 17.13 -63.92
N ARG A 1010 -73.04 17.08 -62.78
CA ARG A 1010 -74.47 17.41 -62.69
C ARG A 1010 -74.76 18.84 -63.12
N ARG A 1011 -73.95 19.82 -62.68
CA ARG A 1011 -74.12 21.24 -63.06
C ARG A 1011 -73.79 21.49 -64.53
N GLU A 1012 -72.79 20.81 -65.07
CA GLU A 1012 -72.36 20.96 -66.47
C GLU A 1012 -73.33 20.29 -67.46
N THR A 1013 -73.98 19.20 -67.05
CA THR A 1013 -74.92 18.45 -67.91
C THR A 1013 -76.34 19.01 -67.83
N GLN A 1014 -76.71 19.71 -66.75
CA GLN A 1014 -78.01 20.38 -66.64
C GLN A 1014 -78.12 21.57 -67.62
N SER A 1015 -78.98 21.44 -68.64
CA SER A 1015 -79.35 22.57 -69.50
C SER A 1015 -80.15 23.63 -68.72
N LYS A 1016 -80.04 24.91 -69.13
CA LYS A 1016 -80.74 26.04 -68.48
C LYS A 1016 -82.23 25.74 -68.35
N ARG A 1017 -82.70 25.61 -67.10
CA ARG A 1017 -84.05 25.19 -66.71
C ARG A 1017 -85.14 25.97 -67.44
N ASP A 1018 -85.88 25.26 -68.28
CA ASP A 1018 -87.28 25.56 -68.57
C ASP A 1018 -88.09 24.29 -68.23
N ASN A 1019 -89.27 24.47 -67.63
CA ASN A 1019 -89.99 23.47 -66.81
C ASN A 1019 -90.60 22.26 -67.56
N SER A 1020 -89.94 21.68 -68.57
CA SER A 1020 -90.41 20.47 -69.24
C SER A 1020 -89.24 19.64 -69.83
N ILE A 1021 -88.42 19.04 -68.97
CA ILE A 1021 -87.45 18.01 -69.39
C ILE A 1021 -88.23 16.74 -69.76
N LYS A 1022 -87.99 16.20 -70.96
CA LYS A 1022 -88.58 14.94 -71.42
C LYS A 1022 -87.80 13.75 -70.88
N TYR A 1023 -88.48 12.64 -70.61
CA TYR A 1023 -87.88 11.43 -70.02
C TYR A 1023 -86.63 10.94 -70.78
N ASN A 1024 -86.68 10.87 -72.11
CA ASN A 1024 -85.55 10.43 -72.94
C ASN A 1024 -84.33 11.38 -72.85
N GLN A 1025 -84.56 12.68 -72.63
CA GLN A 1025 -83.47 13.65 -72.45
C GLN A 1025 -82.80 13.46 -71.09
N PHE A 1026 -83.59 13.22 -70.04
CA PHE A 1026 -83.07 12.94 -68.71
C PHE A 1026 -82.25 11.64 -68.65
N GLN A 1027 -82.70 10.58 -69.34
CA GLN A 1027 -81.93 9.33 -69.44
C GLN A 1027 -80.57 9.53 -70.12
N GLU A 1028 -80.52 10.32 -71.20
CA GLU A 1028 -79.28 10.62 -71.90
C GLU A 1028 -78.34 11.50 -71.06
N GLU A 1029 -78.88 12.47 -70.30
CA GLU A 1029 -78.10 13.26 -69.34
C GLU A 1029 -77.53 12.39 -68.21
N LYS A 1030 -78.35 11.51 -67.61
CA LYS A 1030 -77.93 10.55 -66.58
C LYS A 1030 -76.81 9.63 -67.10
N LYS A 1031 -76.98 9.08 -68.30
CA LYS A 1031 -75.99 8.21 -68.95
C LYS A 1031 -74.67 8.95 -69.19
N LYS A 1032 -74.72 10.19 -69.67
CA LYS A 1032 -73.53 11.03 -69.87
C LYS A 1032 -72.79 11.34 -68.57
N ILE A 1033 -73.50 11.64 -67.49
CA ILE A 1033 -72.88 11.90 -66.18
C ILE A 1033 -72.13 10.64 -65.71
N VAL A 1034 -72.74 9.45 -65.82
CA VAL A 1034 -72.11 8.19 -65.42
C VAL A 1034 -70.90 7.86 -66.29
N GLU A 1035 -71.02 7.99 -67.61
CA GLU A 1035 -69.91 7.74 -68.54
C GLU A 1035 -68.73 8.69 -68.28
N GLU A 1036 -68.99 9.97 -68.04
CA GLU A 1036 -67.95 10.96 -67.78
C GLU A 1036 -67.34 10.80 -66.37
N TYR A 1037 -68.14 10.47 -65.36
CA TYR A 1037 -67.65 10.14 -64.02
C TYR A 1037 -66.71 8.92 -64.04
N ASN A 1038 -67.08 7.87 -64.77
CA ASN A 1038 -66.27 6.65 -64.88
C ASN A 1038 -64.91 6.91 -65.55
N LYS A 1039 -64.83 7.84 -66.52
CA LYS A 1039 -63.58 8.21 -67.20
C LYS A 1039 -62.59 9.01 -66.36
N GLN A 1040 -63.04 9.70 -65.31
CA GLN A 1040 -62.20 10.62 -64.54
C GLN A 1040 -61.29 9.86 -63.55
N PRO A 1041 -59.96 10.03 -63.58
CA PRO A 1041 -59.05 9.37 -62.63
C PRO A 1041 -59.07 10.02 -61.23
N GLY A 1042 -58.53 9.31 -60.25
CA GLY A 1042 -58.25 9.76 -58.89
C GLY A 1042 -59.47 9.83 -57.98
N LYS A 1043 -60.56 9.17 -58.33
CA LYS A 1043 -61.78 9.15 -57.51
C LYS A 1043 -61.52 8.45 -56.16
N GLY A 1044 -60.68 7.41 -56.21
CA GLY A 1044 -60.25 6.61 -55.09
C GLY A 1044 -61.28 5.63 -54.56
N VAL A 1045 -61.00 5.10 -53.37
CA VAL A 1045 -61.62 3.87 -52.84
C VAL A 1045 -63.14 3.91 -52.62
N LYS A 1046 -63.75 5.11 -52.54
CA LYS A 1046 -65.22 5.32 -52.38
C LYS A 1046 -65.95 5.68 -53.67
N ALA A 1047 -65.28 5.58 -54.82
CA ALA A 1047 -65.84 5.98 -56.12
C ALA A 1047 -67.18 5.31 -56.45
N HIS A 1048 -67.30 4.01 -56.17
CA HIS A 1048 -68.52 3.23 -56.44
C HIS A 1048 -69.60 3.51 -55.40
N ASP A 1049 -69.26 3.44 -54.10
CA ASP A 1049 -70.20 3.74 -53.00
C ASP A 1049 -70.91 5.10 -53.16
N VAL A 1050 -70.16 6.13 -53.58
CA VAL A 1050 -70.70 7.48 -53.78
C VAL A 1050 -71.54 7.57 -55.07
N LEU A 1051 -71.11 6.91 -56.15
CA LEU A 1051 -71.88 6.86 -57.40
C LEU A 1051 -73.21 6.13 -57.20
N ASP A 1052 -73.23 5.03 -56.46
CA ASP A 1052 -74.44 4.27 -56.15
C ASP A 1052 -75.44 5.10 -55.36
N LYS A 1053 -74.98 5.80 -54.31
CA LYS A 1053 -75.82 6.75 -53.56
C LYS A 1053 -76.39 7.83 -54.48
N PHE A 1054 -75.59 8.35 -55.41
CA PHE A 1054 -76.03 9.36 -56.37
C PHE A 1054 -77.04 8.81 -57.39
N LEU A 1055 -76.84 7.59 -57.90
CA LEU A 1055 -77.75 6.93 -58.83
C LEU A 1055 -79.10 6.63 -58.19
N ILE A 1056 -79.13 6.18 -56.94
CA ILE A 1056 -80.38 6.00 -56.18
C ILE A 1056 -81.20 7.31 -56.12
N GLU A 1057 -80.53 8.45 -55.91
CA GLU A 1057 -81.19 9.75 -55.91
C GLU A 1057 -81.64 10.18 -57.32
N MET A 1058 -80.85 9.89 -58.36
CA MET A 1058 -81.25 10.14 -59.75
C MET A 1058 -82.41 9.26 -60.20
N ASP A 1059 -82.48 7.99 -59.77
CA ASP A 1059 -83.55 7.04 -60.08
C ASP A 1059 -84.89 7.51 -59.50
N LYS A 1060 -84.87 8.06 -58.27
CA LYS A 1060 -86.05 8.70 -57.66
C LYS A 1060 -86.54 9.88 -58.50
N MET A 1061 -85.63 10.69 -59.03
CA MET A 1061 -85.98 11.81 -59.94
C MET A 1061 -86.50 11.30 -61.29
N GLU A 1062 -85.88 10.25 -61.84
CA GLU A 1062 -86.28 9.61 -63.08
C GLU A 1062 -87.73 9.11 -63.03
N ALA A 1063 -88.10 8.43 -61.94
CA ALA A 1063 -89.44 7.92 -61.71
C ALA A 1063 -90.49 9.05 -61.67
N LEU A 1064 -90.17 10.19 -61.05
CA LEU A 1064 -91.04 11.37 -61.01
C LEU A 1064 -91.20 12.02 -62.40
N ILE A 1065 -90.10 12.12 -63.16
CA ILE A 1065 -90.09 12.68 -64.52
C ILE A 1065 -90.93 11.79 -65.46
N LEU A 1066 -90.77 10.46 -65.40
CA LEU A 1066 -91.54 9.49 -66.19
C LEU A 1066 -93.05 9.59 -65.95
N GLN A 1067 -93.47 9.81 -64.69
CA GLN A 1067 -94.88 10.01 -64.36
C GLN A 1067 -95.43 11.32 -64.95
N SER A 1068 -94.65 12.40 -64.86
CA SER A 1068 -95.06 13.75 -65.31
C SER A 1068 -95.04 13.98 -66.82
N ASP A 1069 -94.29 13.18 -67.59
CA ASP A 1069 -94.14 13.35 -69.04
C ASP A 1069 -95.45 12.97 -69.77
N GLN A 1070 -96.11 13.93 -70.39
CA GLN A 1070 -97.38 13.74 -71.12
C GLN A 1070 -97.18 13.23 -72.56
N THR A 1071 -95.92 13.16 -73.04
CA THR A 1071 -95.60 12.74 -74.40
C THR A 1071 -95.42 11.23 -74.57
N ILE A 1072 -95.52 10.48 -73.47
CA ILE A 1072 -95.34 9.03 -73.40
C ILE A 1072 -96.68 8.39 -72.99
N SER A 1073 -97.16 7.42 -73.75
CA SER A 1073 -98.42 6.73 -73.45
C SER A 1073 -98.31 5.89 -72.17
N GLU A 1074 -99.44 5.60 -71.53
CA GLU A 1074 -99.49 4.85 -70.27
C GLU A 1074 -98.90 3.42 -70.41
N HIS A 1075 -99.03 2.82 -71.61
CA HIS A 1075 -98.38 1.56 -71.97
C HIS A 1075 -96.85 1.71 -72.11
N GLU A 1076 -96.38 2.77 -72.75
CA GLU A 1076 -94.95 3.07 -72.89
C GLU A 1076 -94.31 3.43 -71.55
N LYS A 1077 -95.02 4.09 -70.62
CA LYS A 1077 -94.55 4.35 -69.25
C LYS A 1077 -94.32 3.06 -68.48
N LYS A 1078 -95.21 2.07 -68.63
CA LYS A 1078 -95.09 0.76 -67.96
C LYS A 1078 -93.94 -0.06 -68.52
N LEU A 1079 -93.79 -0.07 -69.85
CA LEU A 1079 -92.68 -0.74 -70.54
C LEU A 1079 -91.32 -0.09 -70.22
N ALA A 1080 -91.27 1.24 -70.12
CA ALA A 1080 -90.08 2.00 -69.73
C ALA A 1080 -89.68 1.73 -68.27
N ALA A 1081 -90.64 1.65 -67.34
CA ALA A 1081 -90.37 1.29 -65.95
C ALA A 1081 -89.81 -0.13 -65.81
N GLU A 1082 -90.43 -1.13 -66.48
CA GLU A 1082 -89.94 -2.52 -66.47
C GLU A 1082 -88.55 -2.64 -67.14
N LYS A 1083 -88.31 -1.91 -68.24
CA LYS A 1083 -87.01 -1.87 -68.91
C LYS A 1083 -85.94 -1.22 -68.04
N ALA A 1084 -86.25 -0.09 -67.39
CA ALA A 1084 -85.34 0.59 -66.47
C ALA A 1084 -85.02 -0.28 -65.25
N GLU A 1085 -86.00 -1.01 -64.71
CA GLU A 1085 -85.80 -1.93 -63.58
C GLU A 1085 -84.94 -3.15 -63.99
N ALA A 1086 -85.17 -3.70 -65.19
CA ALA A 1086 -84.34 -4.78 -65.73
C ALA A 1086 -82.91 -4.33 -66.06
N GLU A 1087 -82.72 -3.15 -66.67
CA GLU A 1087 -81.40 -2.57 -66.97
C GLU A 1087 -80.64 -2.18 -65.69
N ALA A 1088 -81.34 -1.67 -64.67
CA ALA A 1088 -80.78 -1.43 -63.34
C ALA A 1088 -80.36 -2.74 -62.68
N ALA A 1089 -81.19 -3.79 -62.73
CA ALA A 1089 -80.86 -5.11 -62.16
C ALA A 1089 -79.67 -5.79 -62.86
N VAL A 1090 -79.58 -5.67 -64.19
CA VAL A 1090 -78.45 -6.21 -64.97
C VAL A 1090 -77.17 -5.42 -64.71
N SER A 1091 -77.25 -4.09 -64.67
CA SER A 1091 -76.10 -3.24 -64.35
C SER A 1091 -75.61 -3.48 -62.92
N LYS A 1092 -76.54 -3.63 -61.96
CA LYS A 1092 -76.23 -3.93 -60.55
C LYS A 1092 -75.63 -5.33 -60.36
N ARG A 1093 -76.07 -6.33 -61.13
CA ARG A 1093 -75.41 -7.66 -61.15
C ARG A 1093 -74.00 -7.61 -61.72
N LYS A 1094 -73.81 -6.95 -62.86
CA LYS A 1094 -72.46 -6.82 -63.47
C LYS A 1094 -71.50 -6.09 -62.55
N VAL A 1095 -71.95 -5.02 -61.90
CA VAL A 1095 -71.17 -4.29 -60.90
C VAL A 1095 -70.86 -5.18 -59.69
N MET A 1096 -71.85 -5.90 -59.12
CA MET A 1096 -71.58 -6.81 -57.99
C MET A 1096 -70.65 -7.99 -58.37
N GLU A 1097 -70.77 -8.57 -59.56
CA GLU A 1097 -69.87 -9.65 -60.02
C GLU A 1097 -68.44 -9.15 -60.19
N GLU A 1098 -68.26 -7.95 -60.74
CA GLU A 1098 -66.95 -7.30 -60.89
C GLU A 1098 -66.38 -6.85 -59.53
N GLU A 1099 -67.21 -6.39 -58.59
CA GLU A 1099 -66.85 -6.08 -57.21
C GLU A 1099 -66.42 -7.31 -56.42
N THR A 1100 -67.18 -8.39 -56.47
CA THR A 1100 -66.85 -9.64 -55.78
C THR A 1100 -65.55 -10.25 -56.30
N LYS A 1101 -65.30 -10.16 -57.61
CA LYS A 1101 -64.03 -10.57 -58.21
C LYS A 1101 -62.86 -9.66 -57.79
N ASN A 1102 -63.02 -8.33 -57.89
CA ASN A 1102 -61.98 -7.38 -57.47
C ASN A 1102 -61.68 -7.45 -55.97
N LEU A 1103 -62.70 -7.71 -55.14
CA LEU A 1103 -62.56 -7.89 -53.70
C LEU A 1103 -61.83 -9.20 -53.38
N GLN A 1104 -62.15 -10.30 -54.08
CA GLN A 1104 -61.41 -11.56 -53.93
C GLN A 1104 -59.94 -11.41 -54.35
N GLU A 1105 -59.67 -10.85 -55.53
CA GLU A 1105 -58.30 -10.63 -56.01
C GLU A 1105 -57.52 -9.71 -55.07
N SER A 1106 -58.14 -8.63 -54.57
CA SER A 1106 -57.53 -7.74 -53.58
C SER A 1106 -57.28 -8.43 -52.24
N MET A 1107 -58.16 -9.33 -51.78
CA MET A 1107 -57.97 -10.08 -50.54
C MET A 1107 -56.85 -11.13 -50.65
N GLU A 1108 -56.77 -11.82 -51.79
CA GLU A 1108 -55.73 -12.81 -52.08
C GLU A 1108 -54.35 -12.13 -52.18
N GLU A 1109 -54.27 -10.99 -52.86
CA GLU A 1109 -53.05 -10.20 -52.97
C GLU A 1109 -52.65 -9.56 -51.63
N GLN A 1110 -53.61 -9.11 -50.82
CA GLN A 1110 -53.35 -8.65 -49.45
C GLN A 1110 -52.76 -9.75 -48.58
N LYS A 1111 -53.32 -10.96 -48.62
CA LYS A 1111 -52.77 -12.11 -47.88
C LYS A 1111 -51.34 -12.41 -48.31
N LYS A 1112 -51.08 -12.41 -49.62
CA LYS A 1112 -49.75 -12.67 -50.16
C LYS A 1112 -48.72 -11.61 -49.76
N CYS A 1113 -49.10 -10.33 -49.81
CA CYS A 1113 -48.26 -9.22 -49.37
C CYS A 1113 -47.93 -9.32 -47.87
N HIS A 1114 -48.94 -9.66 -47.06
CA HIS A 1114 -48.78 -9.85 -45.61
C HIS A 1114 -47.87 -11.05 -45.28
N GLU A 1115 -47.98 -12.16 -45.99
CA GLU A 1115 -47.13 -13.35 -45.81
C GLU A 1115 -45.66 -13.07 -46.20
N GLU A 1116 -45.42 -12.41 -47.34
CA GLU A 1116 -44.07 -12.01 -47.76
C GLU A 1116 -43.44 -11.02 -46.77
N HIS A 1117 -44.24 -10.11 -46.22
CA HIS A 1117 -43.81 -9.17 -45.19
C HIS A 1117 -43.43 -9.87 -43.87
N LEU A 1118 -44.25 -10.82 -43.40
CA LEU A 1118 -43.96 -11.62 -42.20
C LEU A 1118 -42.64 -12.38 -42.35
N LYS A 1119 -42.38 -12.92 -43.55
CA LYS A 1119 -41.14 -13.62 -43.86
C LYS A 1119 -39.91 -12.70 -43.79
N MET A 1120 -39.98 -11.52 -44.40
CA MET A 1120 -38.88 -10.52 -44.35
C MET A 1120 -38.59 -10.07 -42.91
N LEU A 1121 -39.62 -9.90 -42.08
CA LEU A 1121 -39.47 -9.54 -40.68
C LEU A 1121 -38.77 -10.64 -39.88
N LEU A 1122 -39.17 -11.91 -40.09
CA LEU A 1122 -38.55 -13.07 -39.44
C LEU A 1122 -37.07 -13.23 -39.85
N GLU A 1123 -36.74 -13.06 -41.13
CA GLU A 1123 -35.35 -13.14 -41.62
C GLU A 1123 -34.45 -12.07 -40.97
N LYS A 1124 -34.94 -10.83 -40.83
CA LYS A 1124 -34.20 -9.76 -40.13
C LYS A 1124 -34.03 -10.06 -38.64
N MET A 1125 -35.02 -10.67 -37.99
CA MET A 1125 -34.92 -11.10 -36.58
C MET A 1125 -33.91 -12.24 -36.40
N GLU A 1126 -33.84 -13.18 -37.34
CA GLU A 1126 -32.84 -14.25 -37.33
C GLU A 1126 -31.42 -13.74 -37.58
N GLU A 1127 -31.23 -12.78 -38.48
CA GLU A 1127 -29.93 -12.14 -38.71
C GLU A 1127 -29.40 -11.46 -37.44
N TYR A 1128 -30.29 -10.79 -36.70
CA TYR A 1128 -29.94 -10.17 -35.42
C TYR A 1128 -29.55 -11.20 -34.36
N LYS A 1129 -30.31 -12.30 -34.23
CA LYS A 1129 -29.95 -13.41 -33.32
C LYS A 1129 -28.60 -14.05 -33.67
N ARG A 1130 -28.29 -14.18 -34.97
CA ARG A 1130 -26.99 -14.71 -35.45
C ARG A 1130 -25.82 -13.86 -34.99
N LYS A 1131 -25.91 -12.53 -35.16
CA LYS A 1131 -24.87 -11.58 -34.71
C LYS A 1131 -24.60 -11.68 -33.21
N LEU A 1132 -25.65 -11.85 -32.40
CA LEU A 1132 -25.52 -12.10 -30.95
C LEU A 1132 -24.78 -13.41 -30.64
N THR A 1133 -25.02 -14.46 -31.43
CA THR A 1133 -24.44 -15.80 -31.21
C THR A 1133 -22.97 -15.84 -31.62
N GLU A 1134 -22.60 -15.17 -32.72
CA GLU A 1134 -21.21 -15.03 -33.19
C GLU A 1134 -20.32 -14.31 -32.16
N GLU A 1135 -20.88 -13.32 -31.44
CA GLU A 1135 -20.17 -12.65 -30.33
C GLU A 1135 -19.94 -13.59 -29.13
N ASP A 1136 -20.93 -14.41 -28.78
CA ASP A 1136 -20.80 -15.40 -27.70
C ASP A 1136 -19.76 -16.48 -28.06
N GLU A 1137 -19.71 -16.92 -29.30
CA GLU A 1137 -18.70 -17.87 -29.80
C GLU A 1137 -17.28 -17.28 -29.77
N TRP A 1138 -17.12 -16.02 -30.17
CA TRP A 1138 -15.84 -15.33 -30.06
C TRP A 1138 -15.37 -15.21 -28.60
N MET A 1139 -16.29 -14.92 -27.68
CA MET A 1139 -16.00 -14.85 -26.24
C MET A 1139 -15.50 -16.19 -25.68
N ASP A 1140 -16.08 -17.31 -26.13
CA ASP A 1140 -15.63 -18.64 -25.74
C ASP A 1140 -14.22 -18.95 -26.27
N GLN A 1141 -13.89 -18.53 -27.49
CA GLN A 1141 -12.54 -18.70 -28.04
C GLN A 1141 -11.48 -17.92 -27.24
N GLN A 1142 -11.81 -16.71 -26.78
CA GLN A 1142 -10.90 -15.94 -25.93
C GLN A 1142 -10.65 -16.60 -24.57
N ARG A 1143 -11.68 -17.19 -23.96
CA ARG A 1143 -11.54 -17.97 -22.71
C ARG A 1143 -10.59 -19.14 -22.86
N LEU A 1144 -10.66 -19.83 -24.00
CA LEU A 1144 -9.77 -20.97 -24.27
C LEU A 1144 -8.31 -20.52 -24.40
N LYS A 1145 -8.05 -19.44 -25.13
CA LYS A 1145 -6.71 -18.87 -25.29
C LYS A 1145 -6.12 -18.42 -23.94
N GLU A 1146 -6.91 -17.76 -23.10
CA GLU A 1146 -6.49 -17.35 -21.76
C GLU A 1146 -6.22 -18.55 -20.84
N HIS A 1147 -7.04 -19.61 -20.94
CA HIS A 1147 -6.78 -20.86 -20.21
C HIS A 1147 -5.42 -21.44 -20.57
N GLU A 1148 -5.07 -21.48 -21.86
CA GLU A 1148 -3.75 -21.92 -22.32
C GLU A 1148 -2.62 -21.05 -21.76
N ASP A 1149 -2.79 -19.73 -21.72
CA ASP A 1149 -1.79 -18.79 -21.21
C ASP A 1149 -1.61 -18.92 -19.68
N LEU A 1150 -2.69 -19.14 -18.92
CA LEU A 1150 -2.63 -19.43 -17.48
C LEU A 1150 -1.96 -20.77 -17.17
N VAL A 1151 -2.22 -21.79 -17.99
CA VAL A 1151 -1.53 -23.09 -17.89
C VAL A 1151 -0.03 -22.91 -18.16
N LYS A 1152 0.36 -22.20 -19.22
CA LYS A 1152 1.76 -21.89 -19.53
C LYS A 1152 2.44 -21.10 -18.41
N ALA A 1153 1.74 -20.20 -17.74
CA ALA A 1153 2.25 -19.41 -16.62
C ALA A 1153 2.36 -20.19 -15.29
N GLY A 1154 1.92 -21.46 -15.24
CA GLY A 1154 2.12 -22.38 -14.12
C GLY A 1154 0.97 -22.42 -13.10
N PHE A 1155 -0.24 -22.00 -13.45
CA PHE A 1155 -1.41 -21.92 -12.55
C PHE A 1155 -2.28 -23.18 -12.55
N LEU A 1156 -1.67 -24.37 -12.38
CA LEU A 1156 -2.32 -25.68 -12.57
C LEU A 1156 -3.52 -25.96 -11.64
N SER A 1157 -3.51 -25.50 -10.38
CA SER A 1157 -4.60 -25.77 -9.45
C SER A 1157 -5.83 -24.85 -9.64
N GLN A 1158 -5.66 -23.75 -10.37
CA GLN A 1158 -6.72 -22.76 -10.64
C GLN A 1158 -7.37 -22.99 -12.00
N THR A 1159 -6.69 -23.72 -12.89
CA THR A 1159 -7.21 -24.14 -14.19
C THR A 1159 -8.26 -25.24 -14.08
N ASP A 1160 -8.27 -26.05 -13.02
CA ASP A 1160 -9.30 -27.09 -12.84
C ASP A 1160 -10.68 -26.51 -12.48
N ASP A 1161 -10.74 -25.35 -11.81
CA ASP A 1161 -11.99 -24.62 -11.58
C ASP A 1161 -12.54 -23.97 -12.88
N LEU A 1162 -11.66 -23.68 -13.85
CA LEU A 1162 -12.03 -23.14 -15.17
C LEU A 1162 -12.44 -24.23 -16.17
N LYS A 1163 -12.04 -25.50 -15.96
CA LYS A 1163 -12.45 -26.63 -16.82
C LYS A 1163 -13.94 -26.94 -16.70
N LYS A 1164 -14.49 -26.94 -15.47
CA LYS A 1164 -15.90 -27.29 -15.22
C LYS A 1164 -16.91 -26.42 -16.02
N PRO A 1165 -16.85 -25.08 -15.97
CA PRO A 1165 -17.77 -24.24 -16.76
C PRO A 1165 -17.61 -24.44 -18.27
N THR A 1166 -16.39 -24.75 -18.74
CA THR A 1166 -16.08 -24.94 -20.16
C THR A 1166 -16.64 -26.27 -20.68
N GLU A 1167 -16.59 -27.32 -19.86
CA GLU A 1167 -17.19 -28.63 -20.14
C GLU A 1167 -18.73 -28.58 -20.05
N ASP A 1168 -19.29 -27.84 -19.09
CA ASP A 1168 -20.74 -27.64 -18.94
C ASP A 1168 -21.32 -26.84 -20.13
N LEU A 1169 -20.63 -25.78 -20.58
CA LEU A 1169 -21.00 -25.03 -21.80
C LEU A 1169 -20.90 -25.86 -23.08
N GLN A 1170 -19.94 -26.77 -23.17
CA GLN A 1170 -19.84 -27.71 -24.30
C GLN A 1170 -21.00 -28.72 -24.25
N ARG A 1171 -21.36 -29.24 -23.08
CA ARG A 1171 -22.55 -30.09 -22.89
C ARG A 1171 -23.83 -29.41 -23.30
N ASP A 1172 -24.09 -28.19 -22.82
CA ASP A 1172 -25.28 -27.39 -23.16
C ASP A 1172 -25.38 -27.13 -24.68
N LYS A 1173 -24.25 -26.97 -25.38
CA LYS A 1173 -24.21 -26.85 -26.84
C LYS A 1173 -24.58 -28.16 -27.53
N THR A 1174 -24.10 -29.31 -27.06
CA THR A 1174 -24.48 -30.63 -27.59
C THR A 1174 -25.95 -30.96 -27.34
N GLU A 1175 -26.47 -30.71 -26.14
CA GLU A 1175 -27.88 -30.99 -25.79
C GLU A 1175 -28.84 -30.08 -26.58
N ASN A 1176 -28.52 -28.79 -26.76
CA ASN A 1176 -29.33 -27.90 -27.60
C ASN A 1176 -29.25 -28.26 -29.10
N MET A 1177 -28.14 -28.81 -29.58
CA MET A 1177 -28.03 -29.31 -30.96
C MET A 1177 -28.87 -30.57 -31.19
N GLU A 1178 -28.91 -31.48 -30.22
CA GLU A 1178 -29.74 -32.68 -30.25
C GLU A 1178 -31.24 -32.34 -30.21
N VAL A 1179 -31.66 -31.36 -29.40
CA VAL A 1179 -33.06 -30.89 -29.36
C VAL A 1179 -33.47 -30.20 -30.68
N VAL A 1180 -32.57 -29.46 -31.33
CA VAL A 1180 -32.85 -28.83 -32.64
C VAL A 1180 -32.88 -29.85 -33.78
N LEU A 1181 -32.09 -30.93 -33.69
CA LEU A 1181 -32.13 -32.04 -34.65
C LEU A 1181 -33.39 -32.88 -34.47
N ASP A 1182 -33.80 -33.19 -33.23
CA ASP A 1182 -35.02 -33.94 -32.94
C ASP A 1182 -36.29 -33.20 -33.39
N ASN A 1183 -36.36 -31.88 -33.18
CA ASN A 1183 -37.49 -31.05 -33.63
C ASN A 1183 -37.59 -30.94 -35.17
N LYS A 1184 -36.46 -30.97 -35.90
CA LYS A 1184 -36.48 -31.02 -37.37
C LYS A 1184 -37.01 -32.34 -37.91
N THR A 1185 -36.79 -33.45 -37.20
CA THR A 1185 -37.35 -34.77 -37.58
C THR A 1185 -38.85 -34.91 -37.28
N GLU A 1186 -39.42 -34.12 -36.37
CA GLU A 1186 -40.88 -34.06 -36.15
C GLU A 1186 -41.60 -33.14 -37.16
N GLU A 1187 -40.98 -32.04 -37.60
CA GLU A 1187 -41.54 -31.18 -38.65
C GLU A 1187 -41.50 -31.83 -40.05
N GLU A 1188 -40.55 -32.72 -40.34
CA GLU A 1188 -40.56 -33.51 -41.59
C GLU A 1188 -41.56 -34.68 -41.58
N LYS A 1189 -42.27 -34.91 -40.46
CA LYS A 1189 -43.26 -35.99 -40.29
C LYS A 1189 -44.72 -35.53 -40.12
N ASN A 1190 -45.00 -34.22 -40.13
CA ASN A 1190 -46.36 -33.68 -40.05
C ASN A 1190 -46.79 -32.94 -41.32
#